data_AF-A0A9E4U993-F1
#
_entry.id   AF-A0A9E4U993-F1
#
_cell.length_a   1.000
_cell.length_b   1.000
_cell.length_c   1.000
_cell.angle_alpha   90.00
_cell.angle_beta   90.00
_cell.angle_gamma   90.00
#
_symmetry.space_group_name_H-M   'P 1'
#
loop_
_entity.id
_entity.type
_entity.pdbx_description
1 polymer ?
#
loop_
_entity_poly.entity_id
_entity_poly.type
_entity_poly.pdbx_seq_one_letter_code
_entity_poly.pdbx_strand_id
1 'polypeptide(L)'
;MIGRITKQLSSSKAGWLAALLCAVAVSVVAFGSGSVPPATAGPGASASGLTDTGSQFWYQGSPGIHGIPEEGDFFGNGLAHGDFDGDGFDDLAVGAADEDIGDAGNAGAVNVIYGSNGGLAADGNQLWRQGADGVNGVAEADDLFGLALASGDFNEDGFDDLAIGVPYEDIGDTMDAGAVNVLYGSDDGLTSEGDQLWSQDSDGIEGVAEANDRFGFALTTGDFNHDGFDDLAVGVDLENIGDTLDAGAVNIIYGSGDGLTSEGDQLWHQDSDGIEGVAEAGDEFGEALASGNFNDDEFDDLAIGVPGETVAGAADAGVVNIIYGSGDGLTSTNNEFWRQGTNGIEGAAEAGDRFGWALTSGDFDGSGEADLAVGVPGEAIGEIAGAGAVNIIYGSDDGLTGSGDQLWRQGGNGISGVAETEDEFGDALASGDFDNDGFDDLAVGVRREDIGAIPNAGAVNVLYGSDGGLTASGDQLWSQDSSRIFDDAESSDLFGLALTSGDFDGDGEADLAVGVPGEDFDSVGLVGAVNVLYASAFVPTATATNTGVPTNTSVATVTLTPWPPDAPAATPSDLFVAQFAASAIASSEYSDTDWSAMQATGAPNTAGCGDTETAWAPSGSSPFEEQKFGVNSEWLEVSFAAPVYATGLTIYETYNSGFIYQVDLIDTGNTYHTIWTAPPENDDTPCPGEFTLAFSETGYLVVGIKIYTQIVGYEEIDAVMLGGKAPTTPTPPGAATATPMPTEAPEKEVGDVNSDGQVNAIDAALILQFSAGLIGSVPNPGSADVNNDGE
;
A
#
# COMPACT_ATOMS: atom_id res chain seq x y z
N MET A 1 5.10 -38.72 37.03
CA MET A 1 4.78 -40.17 37.24
C MET A 1 3.93 -40.32 38.51
N ILE A 2 2.79 -41.03 38.42
CA ILE A 2 1.67 -40.95 39.41
C ILE A 2 1.87 -41.80 40.66
N GLY A 3 1.37 -41.32 41.82
CA GLY A 3 0.71 -42.23 42.77
C GLY A 3 0.59 -41.81 44.24
N ARG A 4 -0.49 -41.12 44.64
CA ARG A 4 -1.17 -41.40 45.93
C ARG A 4 -2.55 -40.73 46.17
N ILE A 5 -3.39 -41.52 46.85
CA ILE A 5 -4.57 -41.17 47.69
C ILE A 5 -5.95 -41.33 47.03
N THR A 6 -6.97 -41.59 47.86
CA THR A 6 -8.22 -42.26 47.48
C THR A 6 -9.36 -41.96 48.46
N LYS A 7 -10.55 -41.61 47.93
CA LYS A 7 -11.89 -41.61 48.58
C LYS A 7 -12.11 -40.72 49.83
N GLN A 8 -13.17 -39.91 49.74
CA GLN A 8 -14.47 -40.29 50.33
C GLN A 8 -15.67 -39.59 49.63
N LEU A 9 -16.86 -40.17 49.77
CA LEU A 9 -18.14 -39.68 49.23
C LEU A 9 -19.25 -39.96 50.24
N SER A 10 -20.18 -39.02 50.48
CA SER A 10 -21.46 -39.36 51.13
C SER A 10 -22.60 -38.33 50.97
N SER A 11 -23.58 -38.68 50.12
CA SER A 11 -25.05 -38.54 50.37
C SER A 11 -25.70 -37.13 50.38
N SER A 12 -26.98 -36.92 50.02
CA SER A 12 -28.02 -37.75 49.34
C SER A 12 -29.34 -36.97 49.12
N LYS A 13 -30.27 -37.57 48.33
CA LYS A 13 -31.69 -37.18 48.03
C LYS A 13 -31.85 -36.22 46.83
N ALA A 14 -32.57 -36.47 45.73
CA ALA A 14 -33.48 -37.52 45.21
C ALA A 14 -35.01 -37.26 45.23
N GLY A 15 -35.63 -37.32 44.03
CA GLY A 15 -37.07 -37.18 43.73
C GLY A 15 -37.41 -35.80 43.12
N TRP A 16 -38.24 -35.64 42.08
CA TRP A 16 -39.33 -36.50 41.53
C TRP A 16 -39.38 -36.54 39.98
N LEU A 17 -40.14 -37.48 39.43
CA LEU A 17 -40.56 -37.59 38.01
C LEU A 17 -41.51 -36.43 37.58
N ALA A 18 -41.78 -36.09 36.31
CA ALA A 18 -41.19 -36.27 34.95
C ALA A 18 -42.19 -35.57 33.94
N ALA A 19 -42.18 -35.62 32.59
CA ALA A 19 -41.48 -36.41 31.55
C ALA A 19 -41.67 -35.77 30.14
N LEU A 20 -41.04 -36.40 29.12
CA LEU A 20 -41.35 -36.39 27.65
C LEU A 20 -40.65 -35.35 26.73
N LEU A 21 -39.69 -35.88 25.94
CA LEU A 21 -39.10 -35.44 24.66
C LEU A 21 -39.33 -34.00 24.14
N CYS A 22 -38.22 -33.27 23.93
CA CYS A 22 -37.53 -33.28 22.63
C CYS A 22 -36.00 -33.12 22.85
N ALA A 23 -35.18 -32.99 21.79
CA ALA A 23 -33.72 -33.14 21.89
C ALA A 23 -32.90 -31.99 21.29
N VAL A 24 -31.90 -31.54 22.05
CA VAL A 24 -30.55 -31.11 21.63
C VAL A 24 -29.57 -31.75 22.64
N ALA A 25 -28.32 -32.03 22.26
CA ALA A 25 -27.39 -32.83 23.08
C ALA A 25 -26.02 -32.16 23.26
N VAL A 26 -25.99 -31.02 23.96
CA VAL A 26 -24.74 -30.45 24.51
C VAL A 26 -24.06 -31.51 25.40
N SER A 27 -22.79 -31.78 25.14
CA SER A 27 -22.02 -32.83 25.84
C SER A 27 -20.73 -32.26 26.41
N VAL A 28 -20.86 -31.57 27.55
CA VAL A 28 -19.71 -31.14 28.37
C VAL A 28 -18.81 -32.35 28.68
N VAL A 29 -17.54 -32.25 28.30
CA VAL A 29 -16.46 -33.15 28.74
C VAL A 29 -15.55 -32.32 29.64
N ALA A 30 -15.18 -32.88 30.80
CA ALA A 30 -14.49 -32.12 31.84
C ALA A 30 -12.97 -32.14 31.68
N PHE A 31 -12.34 -30.99 31.96
CA PHE A 31 -10.89 -30.77 32.05
C PHE A 31 -10.15 -31.93 32.75
N GLY A 32 -8.99 -32.28 32.19
CA GLY A 32 -8.08 -33.28 32.72
C GLY A 32 -6.62 -32.84 32.58
N SER A 33 -6.13 -32.06 33.55
CA SER A 33 -4.78 -31.50 33.59
C SER A 33 -3.69 -32.49 33.14
N GLY A 34 -3.07 -32.21 32.01
CA GLY A 34 -1.95 -32.97 31.47
C GLY A 34 -1.20 -32.10 30.46
N SER A 35 0.04 -31.79 30.78
CA SER A 35 0.98 -31.05 29.92
C SER A 35 0.96 -31.60 28.49
N VAL A 36 0.65 -30.74 27.53
CA VAL A 36 0.83 -31.02 26.11
C VAL A 36 2.34 -31.23 25.87
N PRO A 37 2.76 -32.33 25.23
CA PRO A 37 4.11 -32.41 24.66
C PRO A 37 4.14 -31.60 23.35
N PRO A 38 5.26 -30.94 22.99
CA PRO A 38 5.35 -30.14 21.77
C PRO A 38 4.91 -30.95 20.54
N ALA A 39 4.27 -30.25 19.61
CA ALA A 39 3.75 -30.84 18.39
C ALA A 39 4.92 -31.46 17.59
N THR A 40 4.88 -32.77 17.37
CA THR A 40 5.83 -33.39 16.44
C THR A 40 5.27 -33.22 15.04
N ALA A 41 5.83 -32.26 14.29
CA ALA A 41 5.43 -31.90 12.93
C ALA A 41 5.02 -33.12 12.08
N GLY A 42 3.89 -33.00 11.40
CA GLY A 42 3.42 -34.00 10.47
C GLY A 42 4.29 -34.02 9.21
N PRO A 43 4.65 -35.19 8.64
CA PRO A 43 5.30 -35.22 7.33
C PRO A 43 4.26 -34.88 6.25
N GLY A 44 3.99 -33.59 6.06
CA GLY A 44 2.84 -33.06 5.31
C GLY A 44 3.05 -31.66 4.72
N ALA A 45 3.43 -30.67 5.54
CA ALA A 45 3.69 -29.28 5.12
C ALA A 45 4.81 -29.18 4.07
N SER A 46 4.82 -28.06 3.36
CA SER A 46 5.74 -27.83 2.23
C SER A 46 6.50 -26.52 2.38
N ALA A 47 7.49 -26.52 3.28
CA ALA A 47 8.50 -25.47 3.43
C ALA A 47 8.97 -24.91 2.06
N SER A 48 8.46 -23.73 1.73
CA SER A 48 8.77 -22.94 0.54
C SER A 48 8.64 -21.43 0.74
N GLY A 49 8.18 -20.98 1.92
CA GLY A 49 7.77 -19.60 2.16
C GLY A 49 6.58 -19.15 1.31
N LEU A 50 6.29 -17.84 1.36
CA LEU A 50 5.24 -17.17 0.57
C LEU A 50 5.29 -17.56 -0.91
N THR A 51 4.11 -17.62 -1.54
CA THR A 51 3.95 -18.11 -2.91
C THR A 51 3.20 -17.16 -3.83
N ASP A 52 3.53 -17.27 -5.12
CA ASP A 52 2.83 -16.57 -6.20
C ASP A 52 1.52 -17.26 -6.64
N THR A 53 1.10 -18.34 -5.98
CA THR A 53 0.08 -19.27 -6.49
C THR A 53 -1.12 -19.31 -5.55
N GLY A 54 -1.89 -18.24 -5.59
CA GLY A 54 -3.03 -17.97 -4.71
C GLY A 54 -3.26 -16.47 -4.57
N SER A 55 -2.16 -15.71 -4.73
CA SER A 55 -2.05 -14.26 -4.57
C SER A 55 -3.23 -13.48 -5.13
N GLN A 56 -3.67 -12.51 -4.32
CA GLN A 56 -4.83 -11.68 -4.58
C GLN A 56 -4.42 -10.19 -4.67
N PHE A 57 -5.29 -9.40 -5.26
CA PHE A 57 -5.13 -7.96 -5.44
C PHE A 57 -6.46 -7.25 -5.21
N TRP A 58 -6.41 -6.15 -4.46
CA TRP A 58 -7.56 -5.39 -4.00
C TRP A 58 -7.27 -3.88 -4.10
N TYR A 59 -8.25 -3.10 -4.58
CA TYR A 59 -8.20 -1.64 -4.75
C TYR A 59 -9.65 -1.11 -4.80
N GLN A 60 -9.89 0.20 -4.62
CA GLN A 60 -11.23 0.77 -4.77
C GLN A 60 -11.79 0.51 -6.18
N GLY A 61 -12.92 -0.20 -6.25
CA GLY A 61 -13.50 -0.66 -7.53
C GLY A 61 -13.26 -2.14 -7.86
N SER A 62 -12.39 -2.84 -7.11
CA SER A 62 -12.43 -4.30 -7.08
C SER A 62 -13.81 -4.81 -6.61
N PRO A 63 -14.29 -5.97 -7.09
CA PRO A 63 -15.59 -6.50 -6.67
C PRO A 63 -15.61 -6.75 -5.15
N GLY A 64 -16.57 -6.15 -4.44
CA GLY A 64 -16.70 -6.28 -2.98
C GLY A 64 -16.12 -5.12 -2.20
N ILE A 65 -15.05 -4.48 -2.71
CA ILE A 65 -14.51 -3.24 -2.15
C ILE A 65 -15.51 -2.10 -2.43
N HIS A 66 -15.69 -1.21 -1.45
CA HIS A 66 -16.57 -0.06 -1.57
C HIS A 66 -15.78 1.21 -1.93
N GLY A 67 -16.49 2.31 -2.19
CA GLY A 67 -15.90 3.47 -2.84
C GLY A 67 -15.90 3.33 -4.37
N ILE A 68 -15.18 4.23 -5.03
CA ILE A 68 -14.75 4.18 -6.43
C ILE A 68 -13.31 4.71 -6.46
N PRO A 69 -12.48 4.35 -7.45
CA PRO A 69 -11.12 4.86 -7.49
C PRO A 69 -11.12 6.33 -7.93
N GLU A 70 -10.64 7.21 -7.05
CA GLU A 70 -10.41 8.64 -7.29
C GLU A 70 -8.89 8.94 -7.22
N GLU A 71 -8.45 10.14 -7.61
CA GLU A 71 -7.01 10.46 -7.74
C GLU A 71 -6.43 10.89 -6.39
N GLY A 72 -5.60 10.04 -5.78
CA GLY A 72 -4.97 10.32 -4.48
C GLY A 72 -5.65 9.67 -3.27
N ASP A 73 -6.51 8.66 -3.43
CA ASP A 73 -7.12 7.93 -2.31
C ASP A 73 -6.09 7.14 -1.46
N PHE A 74 -4.93 6.80 -2.04
CA PHE A 74 -3.82 6.05 -1.43
C PHE A 74 -4.25 4.75 -0.70
N PHE A 75 -5.19 3.98 -1.26
CA PHE A 75 -5.66 2.72 -0.68
C PHE A 75 -4.50 1.74 -0.43
N GLY A 76 -4.43 1.18 0.78
CA GLY A 76 -3.29 0.38 1.23
C GLY A 76 -2.19 1.17 1.93
N ASN A 77 -2.42 2.44 2.30
CA ASN A 77 -1.46 3.24 3.08
C ASN A 77 -1.41 2.88 4.57
N GLY A 78 -2.47 2.30 5.13
CA GLY A 78 -2.52 1.69 6.47
C GLY A 78 -3.15 0.29 6.41
N LEU A 79 -2.65 -0.66 7.22
CA LEU A 79 -3.09 -2.07 7.22
C LEU A 79 -3.14 -2.65 8.65
N ALA A 80 -4.15 -3.47 8.94
CA ALA A 80 -4.21 -4.36 10.11
C ALA A 80 -5.04 -5.63 9.80
N HIS A 81 -4.91 -6.69 10.59
CA HIS A 81 -5.65 -7.95 10.44
C HIS A 81 -6.37 -8.34 11.75
N GLY A 82 -7.35 -9.24 11.68
CA GLY A 82 -8.03 -9.81 12.85
C GLY A 82 -9.34 -10.54 12.51
N ASP A 83 -9.82 -11.43 13.37
CA ASP A 83 -11.07 -12.20 13.21
C ASP A 83 -12.28 -11.34 13.67
N PHE A 84 -12.64 -10.31 12.88
CA PHE A 84 -13.69 -9.34 13.23
C PHE A 84 -15.12 -9.92 13.16
N ASP A 85 -15.29 -11.09 12.51
CA ASP A 85 -16.56 -11.80 12.27
C ASP A 85 -16.67 -13.14 13.07
N GLY A 86 -15.56 -13.65 13.61
CA GLY A 86 -15.49 -14.74 14.59
C GLY A 86 -15.66 -16.14 14.00
N ASP A 87 -15.45 -16.33 12.70
CA ASP A 87 -15.55 -17.63 12.02
C ASP A 87 -14.23 -18.40 11.92
N GLY A 88 -13.09 -17.73 12.21
CA GLY A 88 -11.75 -18.33 12.31
C GLY A 88 -10.92 -18.30 11.03
N PHE A 89 -11.08 -17.26 10.21
CA PHE A 89 -10.09 -16.76 9.25
C PHE A 89 -9.76 -15.32 9.64
N ASP A 90 -8.52 -14.88 9.44
CA ASP A 90 -8.21 -13.46 9.68
C ASP A 90 -8.85 -12.61 8.56
N ASP A 91 -9.42 -11.46 8.93
CA ASP A 91 -9.86 -10.42 8.00
C ASP A 91 -8.73 -9.39 7.78
N LEU A 92 -8.85 -8.58 6.74
CA LEU A 92 -7.94 -7.46 6.47
C LEU A 92 -8.66 -6.11 6.53
N ALA A 93 -8.24 -5.24 7.45
CA ALA A 93 -8.59 -3.83 7.47
C ALA A 93 -7.58 -3.03 6.63
N VAL A 94 -8.09 -2.19 5.72
CA VAL A 94 -7.29 -1.41 4.76
C VAL A 94 -7.69 0.06 4.80
N GLY A 95 -6.74 0.91 5.16
CA GLY A 95 -6.86 2.36 5.05
C GLY A 95 -6.78 2.82 3.59
N ALA A 96 -7.68 3.72 3.22
CA ALA A 96 -7.52 4.72 2.17
C ALA A 96 -7.61 6.06 2.89
N ALA A 97 -6.56 6.40 3.65
CA ALA A 97 -6.62 7.51 4.60
C ALA A 97 -6.84 8.87 3.91
N ASP A 98 -6.59 8.97 2.61
CA ASP A 98 -6.70 10.19 1.84
C ASP A 98 -8.05 10.25 1.04
N GLU A 99 -9.02 9.34 1.27
CA GLU A 99 -10.33 9.35 0.57
C GLU A 99 -11.20 10.60 0.89
N ASP A 100 -11.84 11.14 -0.16
CA ASP A 100 -12.77 12.29 -0.14
C ASP A 100 -14.15 11.96 0.50
N ILE A 101 -14.49 12.61 1.63
CA ILE A 101 -15.84 12.57 2.25
C ILE A 101 -16.70 13.76 1.75
N GLY A 102 -16.86 13.82 0.42
CA GLY A 102 -17.98 14.47 -0.29
C GLY A 102 -17.94 15.99 -0.48
N ASP A 103 -17.59 16.77 0.54
CA ASP A 103 -17.20 18.20 0.45
C ASP A 103 -15.92 18.47 1.29
N ALA A 104 -15.39 17.44 1.98
CA ALA A 104 -14.17 17.44 2.77
C ALA A 104 -13.22 16.38 2.19
N GLY A 105 -12.05 16.80 1.71
CA GLY A 105 -11.09 15.93 1.05
C GLY A 105 -9.99 15.46 1.98
N ASN A 106 -9.30 14.36 1.63
CA ASN A 106 -8.30 13.73 2.48
C ASN A 106 -8.82 13.39 3.89
N ALA A 107 -10.11 13.02 3.98
CA ALA A 107 -10.78 12.81 5.27
C ALA A 107 -10.64 11.35 5.75
N GLY A 108 -10.55 10.41 4.79
CA GLY A 108 -10.11 9.04 5.02
C GLY A 108 -11.21 8.00 5.26
N ALA A 109 -10.92 6.78 4.83
CA ALA A 109 -11.82 5.66 4.94
C ALA A 109 -11.07 4.34 5.24
N VAL A 110 -11.77 3.37 5.84
CA VAL A 110 -11.25 2.02 6.09
C VAL A 110 -12.20 0.98 5.49
N ASN A 111 -11.70 0.20 4.52
CA ASN A 111 -12.41 -0.99 4.03
C ASN A 111 -12.04 -2.19 4.91
N VAL A 112 -13.00 -3.09 5.16
CA VAL A 112 -12.73 -4.42 5.76
C VAL A 112 -13.05 -5.49 4.73
N ILE A 113 -12.08 -6.36 4.47
CA ILE A 113 -12.10 -7.44 3.49
C ILE A 113 -12.05 -8.76 4.25
N TYR A 114 -13.13 -9.55 4.21
CA TYR A 114 -13.26 -10.71 5.09
C TYR A 114 -12.43 -11.91 4.63
N GLY A 115 -11.85 -12.64 5.58
CA GLY A 115 -11.13 -13.90 5.38
C GLY A 115 -12.02 -15.03 4.85
N SER A 116 -11.42 -16.08 4.29
CA SER A 116 -12.14 -17.32 3.97
C SER A 116 -11.22 -18.47 3.60
N ASN A 117 -11.74 -19.70 3.55
CA ASN A 117 -11.06 -20.88 2.97
C ASN A 117 -10.85 -20.83 1.43
N GLY A 118 -10.55 -19.65 0.90
CA GLY A 118 -10.06 -19.37 -0.44
C GLY A 118 -9.38 -17.98 -0.49
N GLY A 119 -8.69 -17.62 0.59
CA GLY A 119 -8.20 -16.27 0.88
C GLY A 119 -9.32 -15.26 1.12
N LEU A 120 -8.95 -13.97 1.16
CA LEU A 120 -9.91 -12.87 1.34
C LEU A 120 -11.04 -12.90 0.29
N ALA A 121 -12.20 -12.36 0.68
CA ALA A 121 -13.46 -12.45 -0.05
C ALA A 121 -14.02 -11.10 -0.51
N ALA A 122 -15.07 -11.18 -1.34
CA ALA A 122 -15.80 -10.05 -1.90
C ALA A 122 -17.28 -9.98 -1.44
N ASP A 123 -17.74 -10.98 -0.69
CA ASP A 123 -19.13 -11.17 -0.24
C ASP A 123 -19.21 -10.93 1.27
N GLY A 124 -19.39 -9.68 1.71
CA GLY A 124 -19.60 -9.33 3.13
C GLY A 124 -18.94 -8.01 3.56
N ASN A 125 -17.86 -7.66 2.85
CA ASN A 125 -16.96 -6.53 3.04
C ASN A 125 -17.67 -5.24 3.48
N GLN A 126 -17.02 -4.49 4.37
CA GLN A 126 -17.54 -3.26 4.98
C GLN A 126 -16.71 -2.04 4.58
N LEU A 127 -17.24 -0.85 4.85
CA LEU A 127 -16.52 0.41 4.71
C LEU A 127 -16.93 1.35 5.84
N TRP A 128 -15.92 1.88 6.52
CA TRP A 128 -16.04 2.78 7.66
C TRP A 128 -15.40 4.12 7.33
N ARG A 129 -15.99 5.20 7.84
CA ARG A 129 -15.64 6.60 7.58
C ARG A 129 -16.07 7.44 8.78
N GLN A 130 -15.24 8.40 9.17
CA GLN A 130 -15.51 9.23 10.34
C GLN A 130 -16.75 10.12 10.16
N GLY A 131 -17.57 10.29 11.20
CA GLY A 131 -18.87 10.98 11.15
C GLY A 131 -19.93 10.39 10.19
N ALA A 132 -19.64 9.27 9.51
CA ALA A 132 -20.48 8.57 8.55
C ALA A 132 -20.76 7.13 9.01
N ASP A 133 -21.69 6.45 8.34
CA ASP A 133 -22.08 5.04 8.56
C ASP A 133 -22.38 4.57 10.01
N GLY A 134 -22.50 5.52 10.95
CA GLY A 134 -22.80 5.34 12.36
C GLY A 134 -21.65 5.69 13.31
N VAL A 135 -20.44 5.85 12.78
CA VAL A 135 -19.21 6.25 13.49
C VAL A 135 -19.38 7.65 14.10
N ASN A 136 -18.78 7.88 15.27
CA ASN A 136 -18.67 9.18 15.93
C ASN A 136 -17.71 10.13 15.18
N GLY A 137 -17.53 11.33 15.73
CA GLY A 137 -16.74 12.40 15.13
C GLY A 137 -17.50 13.18 14.04
N VAL A 138 -16.76 13.95 13.26
CA VAL A 138 -17.19 14.66 12.04
C VAL A 138 -16.01 14.67 11.08
N ALA A 139 -16.11 14.01 9.92
CA ALA A 139 -15.14 14.18 8.85
C ALA A 139 -15.01 15.65 8.44
N GLU A 140 -13.84 16.23 8.73
CA GLU A 140 -13.34 17.49 8.22
C GLU A 140 -12.25 17.16 7.16
N ALA A 141 -11.37 18.10 6.79
CA ALA A 141 -10.47 17.91 5.64
C ALA A 141 -9.02 17.75 6.09
N ASP A 142 -8.29 16.84 5.46
CA ASP A 142 -6.93 16.42 5.81
C ASP A 142 -6.80 15.63 7.13
N ASP A 143 -7.92 15.13 7.71
CA ASP A 143 -7.98 14.36 8.99
C ASP A 143 -7.21 13.02 8.98
N LEU A 144 -7.13 12.38 7.81
CA LEU A 144 -6.55 11.06 7.53
C LEU A 144 -7.07 9.88 8.39
N PHE A 145 -8.40 9.69 8.47
CA PHE A 145 -9.01 8.52 9.11
C PHE A 145 -8.54 7.20 8.47
N GLY A 146 -7.87 6.36 9.26
CA GLY A 146 -7.34 5.07 8.81
C GLY A 146 -5.86 5.06 8.44
N LEU A 147 -5.12 6.15 8.67
CA LEU A 147 -3.67 6.19 8.46
C LEU A 147 -2.92 5.19 9.36
N ALA A 148 -3.42 4.97 10.58
CA ALA A 148 -2.94 3.94 11.50
C ALA A 148 -4.10 3.03 11.91
N LEU A 149 -3.83 1.73 12.03
CA LEU A 149 -4.81 0.70 12.36
C LEU A 149 -4.17 -0.30 13.35
N ALA A 150 -4.93 -0.76 14.33
CA ALA A 150 -4.54 -1.87 15.22
C ALA A 150 -5.77 -2.63 15.74
N SER A 151 -5.60 -3.89 16.11
CA SER A 151 -6.68 -4.84 16.41
C SER A 151 -6.44 -5.60 17.72
N GLY A 152 -7.53 -6.10 18.32
CA GLY A 152 -7.51 -6.92 19.55
C GLY A 152 -8.89 -7.01 20.20
N ASP A 153 -9.12 -7.97 21.09
CA ASP A 153 -10.37 -8.10 21.84
C ASP A 153 -10.33 -7.18 23.07
N PHE A 154 -10.69 -5.90 22.86
CA PHE A 154 -10.75 -4.90 23.92
C PHE A 154 -11.87 -5.17 24.95
N ASN A 155 -12.69 -6.22 24.76
CA ASN A 155 -13.96 -6.41 25.48
C ASN A 155 -14.26 -7.83 26.06
N GLU A 156 -13.39 -8.82 25.86
CA GLU A 156 -13.49 -10.25 26.23
C GLU A 156 -14.80 -10.92 25.74
N ASP A 157 -15.25 -10.62 24.52
CA ASP A 157 -16.40 -11.30 23.90
C ASP A 157 -16.07 -12.28 22.76
N GLY A 158 -14.81 -12.28 22.28
CA GLY A 158 -14.25 -13.29 21.40
C GLY A 158 -14.40 -13.02 19.91
N PHE A 159 -14.45 -11.75 19.54
CA PHE A 159 -14.23 -11.20 18.20
C PHE A 159 -13.13 -10.15 18.33
N ASP A 160 -12.31 -9.96 17.30
CA ASP A 160 -11.35 -8.85 17.33
C ASP A 160 -12.10 -7.52 17.11
N ASP A 161 -11.66 -6.47 17.80
CA ASP A 161 -12.08 -5.09 17.60
C ASP A 161 -11.04 -4.35 16.73
N LEU A 162 -11.41 -3.18 16.19
CA LEU A 162 -10.52 -2.35 15.36
C LEU A 162 -10.39 -0.92 15.92
N ALA A 163 -9.19 -0.57 16.34
CA ALA A 163 -8.78 0.81 16.62
C ALA A 163 -8.29 1.50 15.34
N ILE A 164 -8.77 2.72 15.10
CA ILE A 164 -8.56 3.49 13.87
C ILE A 164 -8.02 4.87 14.24
N GLY A 165 -6.78 5.16 13.82
CA GLY A 165 -6.14 6.45 14.00
C GLY A 165 -6.73 7.52 13.08
N VAL A 166 -6.89 8.73 13.63
CA VAL A 166 -7.32 9.95 12.94
C VAL A 166 -6.37 11.09 13.36
N PRO A 167 -5.06 11.00 13.05
CA PRO A 167 -4.05 11.83 13.69
C PRO A 167 -4.16 13.33 13.42
N TYR A 168 -4.96 13.77 12.44
CA TYR A 168 -5.11 15.19 12.12
C TYR A 168 -6.49 15.77 12.52
N GLU A 169 -7.32 15.04 13.27
CA GLU A 169 -8.61 15.53 13.80
C GLU A 169 -8.47 16.87 14.58
N ASP A 170 -9.32 17.83 14.20
CA ASP A 170 -9.49 19.13 14.86
C ASP A 170 -10.30 18.97 16.18
N ILE A 171 -9.62 18.88 17.34
CA ILE A 171 -10.27 18.79 18.66
C ILE A 171 -10.86 20.17 19.08
N GLY A 172 -11.95 20.55 18.41
CA GLY A 172 -12.96 21.56 18.80
C GLY A 172 -12.63 23.04 18.55
N ASP A 173 -11.46 23.50 18.99
CA ASP A 173 -10.84 24.81 18.66
C ASP A 173 -9.29 24.63 18.55
N THR A 174 -8.79 23.38 18.65
CA THR A 174 -7.38 22.97 18.62
C THR A 174 -7.14 22.16 17.34
N MET A 175 -6.11 22.52 16.59
CA MET A 175 -5.88 22.08 15.21
C MET A 175 -4.92 20.89 15.14
N ASP A 176 -5.20 19.89 14.30
CA ASP A 176 -4.36 18.70 14.09
C ASP A 176 -3.97 17.99 15.41
N ALA A 177 -4.92 17.88 16.35
CA ALA A 177 -4.66 17.33 17.69
C ALA A 177 -4.74 15.79 17.71
N GLY A 178 -5.58 15.23 16.84
CA GLY A 178 -5.70 13.80 16.63
C GLY A 178 -6.72 13.10 17.52
N ALA A 179 -7.25 11.99 17.01
CA ALA A 179 -8.18 11.11 17.70
C ALA A 179 -7.98 9.63 17.32
N VAL A 180 -8.64 8.75 18.07
CA VAL A 180 -8.77 7.32 17.74
C VAL A 180 -10.24 6.90 17.84
N ASN A 181 -10.79 6.33 16.78
CA ASN A 181 -12.07 5.61 16.81
C ASN A 181 -11.85 4.14 17.17
N VAL A 182 -12.83 3.50 17.80
CA VAL A 182 -12.78 2.05 18.10
C VAL A 182 -14.11 1.40 17.74
N LEU A 183 -14.08 0.52 16.73
CA LEU A 183 -15.23 -0.25 16.26
C LEU A 183 -15.15 -1.69 16.78
N TYR A 184 -16.26 -2.22 17.28
CA TYR A 184 -16.29 -3.53 17.93
C TYR A 184 -16.63 -4.66 16.95
N GLY A 185 -16.04 -5.85 17.13
CA GLY A 185 -16.34 -7.08 16.36
C GLY A 185 -17.74 -7.66 16.65
N SER A 186 -18.23 -8.58 15.79
CA SER A 186 -19.48 -9.32 16.06
C SER A 186 -19.78 -10.49 15.09
N ASP A 187 -20.79 -11.32 15.45
CA ASP A 187 -21.49 -12.34 14.60
C ASP A 187 -21.88 -11.89 13.15
N ASP A 188 -21.81 -10.60 12.81
CA ASP A 188 -22.10 -9.99 11.49
C ASP A 188 -20.95 -9.04 11.00
N GLY A 189 -19.72 -9.16 11.57
CA GLY A 189 -18.55 -8.29 11.35
C GLY A 189 -18.49 -7.06 12.27
N LEU A 190 -17.58 -6.10 12.01
CA LEU A 190 -17.47 -4.87 12.83
C LEU A 190 -18.80 -4.09 12.91
N THR A 191 -19.00 -3.34 14.00
CA THR A 191 -20.21 -2.56 14.24
C THR A 191 -19.96 -1.18 14.87
N SER A 192 -20.77 -0.19 14.45
CA SER A 192 -20.86 1.13 15.08
C SER A 192 -21.88 1.19 16.24
N GLU A 193 -22.55 0.09 16.62
CA GLU A 193 -23.31 0.02 17.89
C GLU A 193 -22.36 -0.26 19.07
N GLY A 194 -21.67 0.79 19.52
CA GLY A 194 -20.73 0.71 20.64
C GLY A 194 -19.55 1.66 20.51
N ASP A 195 -19.27 2.12 19.28
CA ASP A 195 -18.14 2.94 18.88
C ASP A 195 -17.74 4.02 19.89
N GLN A 196 -16.44 4.08 20.16
CA GLN A 196 -15.79 5.00 21.07
C GLN A 196 -14.88 5.97 20.30
N LEU A 197 -14.75 7.20 20.79
CA LEU A 197 -13.85 8.22 20.24
C LEU A 197 -12.96 8.75 21.36
N TRP A 198 -11.65 8.57 21.21
CA TRP A 198 -10.62 8.92 22.17
C TRP A 198 -9.71 10.04 21.66
N SER A 199 -9.28 10.90 22.58
CA SER A 199 -8.29 11.97 22.40
C SER A 199 -7.76 12.35 23.78
N GLN A 200 -6.68 13.12 23.87
CA GLN A 200 -6.16 13.60 25.17
C GLN A 200 -7.13 14.53 25.93
N ASP A 201 -8.10 15.14 25.25
CA ASP A 201 -9.14 15.99 25.88
C ASP A 201 -10.39 15.17 26.32
N SER A 202 -10.38 13.83 26.15
CA SER A 202 -11.44 12.94 26.63
C SER A 202 -11.48 12.83 28.16
N ASP A 203 -12.70 12.67 28.71
CA ASP A 203 -13.07 12.90 30.13
C ASP A 203 -12.49 11.84 31.11
N GLY A 204 -11.16 11.75 31.22
CA GLY A 204 -10.43 10.82 32.09
C GLY A 204 -9.00 10.45 31.65
N ILE A 205 -8.60 10.79 30.43
CA ILE A 205 -7.24 10.56 29.89
C ILE A 205 -6.25 11.57 30.51
N GLU A 206 -5.01 11.17 30.76
CA GLU A 206 -3.90 12.03 31.17
C GLU A 206 -3.21 12.61 29.92
N GLY A 207 -3.02 13.93 29.91
CA GLY A 207 -2.63 14.72 28.74
C GLY A 207 -3.45 16.02 28.67
N VAL A 208 -3.28 16.78 27.59
CA VAL A 208 -4.17 17.87 27.14
C VAL A 208 -3.97 17.99 25.64
N ALA A 209 -5.03 18.04 24.83
CA ALA A 209 -4.88 18.28 23.40
C ALA A 209 -4.32 19.69 23.12
N GLU A 210 -3.04 19.78 22.72
CA GLU A 210 -2.46 20.93 22.05
C GLU A 210 -2.49 20.70 20.51
N ALA A 211 -1.88 21.58 19.73
CA ALA A 211 -2.11 21.62 18.28
C ALA A 211 -0.91 21.04 17.51
N ASN A 212 -1.17 20.17 16.54
CA ASN A 212 -0.19 19.34 15.82
C ASN A 212 0.38 18.18 16.66
N ASP A 213 -0.25 17.77 17.78
CA ASP A 213 0.28 16.70 18.66
C ASP A 213 0.09 15.27 18.10
N ARG A 214 -0.83 15.09 17.14
CA ARG A 214 -1.12 13.84 16.41
C ARG A 214 -1.45 12.60 17.26
N PHE A 215 -2.33 12.73 18.25
CA PHE A 215 -2.85 11.58 18.99
C PHE A 215 -3.49 10.55 18.03
N GLY A 216 -2.97 9.32 18.02
CA GLY A 216 -3.41 8.27 17.10
C GLY A 216 -2.55 8.10 15.84
N PHE A 217 -1.36 8.72 15.77
CA PHE A 217 -0.43 8.52 14.65
C PHE A 217 0.15 7.11 14.57
N ALA A 218 0.40 6.47 15.72
CA ALA A 218 0.81 5.08 15.83
C ALA A 218 -0.09 4.34 16.84
N LEU A 219 -0.37 3.06 16.57
CA LEU A 219 -1.23 2.22 17.41
C LEU A 219 -0.60 0.83 17.56
N THR A 220 -0.68 0.24 18.76
CA THR A 220 -0.40 -1.19 18.99
C THR A 220 -1.19 -1.70 20.19
N THR A 221 -1.38 -3.01 20.31
CA THR A 221 -2.29 -3.66 21.26
C THR A 221 -1.60 -4.78 22.03
N GLY A 222 -2.11 -5.12 23.22
CA GLY A 222 -1.64 -6.27 24.03
C GLY A 222 -2.11 -6.19 25.48
N ASP A 223 -2.04 -7.29 26.24
CA ASP A 223 -2.52 -7.33 27.63
C ASP A 223 -1.40 -6.88 28.58
N PHE A 224 -1.12 -5.57 28.57
CA PHE A 224 -0.06 -4.93 29.39
C PHE A 224 -0.29 -5.07 30.91
N ASN A 225 -1.50 -5.49 31.31
CA ASN A 225 -1.92 -5.61 32.71
C ASN A 225 -2.26 -7.05 33.17
N HIS A 226 -2.30 -8.01 32.24
CA HIS A 226 -2.73 -9.41 32.40
C HIS A 226 -4.03 -9.58 33.19
N ASP A 227 -5.10 -8.90 32.75
CA ASP A 227 -6.46 -9.16 33.24
C ASP A 227 -7.43 -9.80 32.24
N GLY A 228 -7.00 -9.97 30.99
CA GLY A 228 -7.67 -10.76 29.95
C GLY A 228 -8.50 -9.95 28.95
N PHE A 229 -8.24 -8.65 28.84
CA PHE A 229 -8.68 -7.78 27.75
C PHE A 229 -7.42 -7.24 27.07
N ASP A 230 -7.45 -7.03 25.76
CA ASP A 230 -6.36 -6.29 25.13
C ASP A 230 -6.41 -4.81 25.53
N ASP A 231 -5.26 -4.21 25.78
CA ASP A 231 -5.09 -2.78 26.01
C ASP A 231 -4.62 -2.09 24.72
N LEU A 232 -4.88 -0.78 24.57
CA LEU A 232 -4.44 0.01 23.43
C LEU A 232 -3.34 1.01 23.83
N ALA A 233 -2.18 0.92 23.19
CA ALA A 233 -1.14 1.94 23.22
C ALA A 233 -1.28 2.90 22.02
N VAL A 234 -1.28 4.20 22.29
CA VAL A 234 -1.54 5.27 21.32
C VAL A 234 -0.39 6.25 21.29
N GLY A 235 0.27 6.37 20.14
CA GLY A 235 1.33 7.36 19.87
C GLY A 235 0.78 8.77 19.75
N VAL A 236 1.52 9.71 20.32
CA VAL A 236 1.28 11.17 20.30
C VAL A 236 2.65 11.83 20.02
N ASP A 237 3.19 11.55 18.85
CA ASP A 237 4.61 11.69 18.49
C ASP A 237 5.16 13.13 18.54
N LEU A 238 4.31 14.13 18.36
CA LEU A 238 4.65 15.55 18.40
C LEU A 238 4.25 16.25 19.73
N GLU A 239 3.79 15.50 20.74
CA GLU A 239 3.44 16.02 22.08
C GLU A 239 4.51 16.96 22.65
N ASN A 240 4.03 18.04 23.26
CA ASN A 240 4.83 19.15 23.76
C ASN A 240 5.21 18.97 25.25
N ILE A 241 6.31 18.27 25.52
CA ILE A 241 6.80 18.02 26.90
C ILE A 241 7.29 19.32 27.62
N GLY A 242 6.32 20.10 28.08
CA GLY A 242 6.42 21.20 29.05
C GLY A 242 6.90 22.56 28.53
N ASP A 243 8.17 22.64 28.11
CA ASP A 243 8.80 23.78 27.42
C ASP A 243 9.61 23.28 26.19
N THR A 244 9.65 21.96 25.99
CA THR A 244 10.21 21.26 24.82
C THR A 244 9.06 21.00 23.84
N LEU A 245 9.30 21.24 22.55
CA LEU A 245 8.32 21.03 21.48
C LEU A 245 8.58 19.70 20.78
N ASP A 246 7.57 19.11 20.17
CA ASP A 246 7.75 18.04 19.18
C ASP A 246 8.54 16.83 19.76
N ALA A 247 8.29 16.49 21.03
CA ALA A 247 9.12 15.55 21.80
C ALA A 247 8.50 14.15 21.92
N GLY A 248 7.17 14.08 21.91
CA GLY A 248 6.40 12.85 21.82
C GLY A 248 6.02 12.22 23.16
N ALA A 249 4.90 11.51 23.14
CA ALA A 249 4.41 10.68 24.22
C ALA A 249 3.59 9.47 23.70
N VAL A 250 3.24 8.58 24.63
CA VAL A 250 2.34 7.45 24.40
C VAL A 250 1.31 7.39 25.52
N ASN A 251 0.02 7.35 25.17
CA ASN A 251 -1.07 7.03 26.10
C ASN A 251 -1.35 5.52 26.09
N ILE A 252 -1.71 4.94 27.24
CA ILE A 252 -2.17 3.54 27.37
C ILE A 252 -3.60 3.54 27.88
N ILE A 253 -4.55 3.17 27.03
CA ILE A 253 -5.98 3.06 27.37
C ILE A 253 -6.32 1.58 27.56
N TYR A 254 -6.78 1.23 28.76
CA TYR A 254 -6.96 -0.17 29.16
C TYR A 254 -8.25 -0.78 28.61
N GLY A 255 -8.22 -2.08 28.32
CA GLY A 255 -9.38 -2.88 27.93
C GLY A 255 -10.40 -3.07 29.07
N SER A 256 -11.65 -3.39 28.73
CA SER A 256 -12.64 -3.82 29.72
C SER A 256 -13.91 -4.40 29.08
N GLY A 257 -14.69 -5.18 29.85
CA GLY A 257 -15.99 -5.73 29.40
C GLY A 257 -17.15 -4.74 29.21
N ASP A 258 -16.87 -3.46 28.97
CA ASP A 258 -17.77 -2.43 28.40
C ASP A 258 -17.03 -1.65 27.24
N GLY A 259 -15.92 -2.19 26.70
CA GLY A 259 -14.96 -1.55 25.78
C GLY A 259 -13.75 -0.92 26.48
N LEU A 260 -12.89 -0.19 25.75
CA LEU A 260 -11.74 0.53 26.34
C LEU A 260 -12.19 1.52 27.43
N THR A 261 -11.32 1.80 28.40
CA THR A 261 -11.63 2.62 29.58
C THR A 261 -10.49 3.54 30.02
N SER A 262 -10.86 4.77 30.39
CA SER A 262 -9.99 5.74 31.09
C SER A 262 -9.73 5.40 32.57
N GLU A 263 -10.33 4.35 33.17
CA GLU A 263 -10.01 3.97 34.57
C GLU A 263 -8.67 3.22 34.65
N GLY A 264 -7.57 3.97 34.57
CA GLY A 264 -6.21 3.44 34.70
C GLY A 264 -5.17 4.06 33.77
N ASP A 265 -5.62 4.90 32.83
CA ASP A 265 -4.80 5.49 31.76
C ASP A 265 -3.43 6.01 32.22
N GLN A 266 -2.42 5.74 31.39
CA GLN A 266 -1.02 6.10 31.64
C GLN A 266 -0.47 6.91 30.48
N LEU A 267 0.20 8.02 30.79
CA LEU A 267 0.97 8.81 29.83
C LEU A 267 2.48 8.59 30.04
N TRP A 268 3.17 8.13 29.01
CA TRP A 268 4.62 7.87 28.99
C TRP A 268 5.34 8.77 28.00
N HIS A 269 6.52 9.27 28.40
CA HIS A 269 7.42 10.10 27.58
C HIS A 269 8.83 10.02 28.16
N GLN A 270 9.88 10.41 27.42
CA GLN A 270 11.28 10.30 27.90
C GLN A 270 11.52 10.93 29.29
N ASP A 271 10.93 12.11 29.56
CA ASP A 271 11.08 12.83 30.85
C ASP A 271 10.28 12.20 32.02
N SER A 272 9.64 11.04 31.85
CA SER A 272 8.86 10.34 32.88
C SER A 272 9.75 9.77 34.00
N ASP A 273 9.22 9.68 35.23
CA ASP A 273 9.96 9.54 36.50
C ASP A 273 10.55 8.12 36.73
N GLY A 274 11.39 7.65 35.80
CA GLY A 274 12.04 6.34 35.79
C GLY A 274 12.50 5.83 34.42
N ILE A 275 12.16 6.51 33.33
CA ILE A 275 12.58 6.19 31.96
C ILE A 275 14.02 6.69 31.70
N GLU A 276 14.80 6.02 30.84
CA GLU A 276 16.11 6.51 30.36
C GLU A 276 15.93 7.30 29.04
N GLY A 277 16.61 8.45 28.97
CA GLY A 277 16.32 9.53 28.03
C GLY A 277 16.35 10.89 28.73
N VAL A 278 16.14 11.97 27.99
CA VAL A 278 15.73 13.32 28.41
C VAL A 278 15.08 13.97 27.18
N ALA A 279 13.83 14.44 27.27
CA ALA A 279 13.12 15.01 26.13
C ALA A 279 13.86 16.21 25.49
N GLU A 280 14.46 16.01 24.32
CA GLU A 280 14.90 17.05 23.39
C GLU A 280 13.77 17.31 22.35
N ALA A 281 13.98 18.24 21.40
CA ALA A 281 12.90 18.75 20.55
C ALA A 281 13.02 18.25 19.11
N GLY A 282 11.95 17.61 18.60
CA GLY A 282 12.00 16.75 17.42
C GLY A 282 12.55 15.35 17.75
N ASP A 283 12.22 14.81 18.93
CA ASP A 283 12.65 13.46 19.35
C ASP A 283 11.72 12.35 18.82
N GLU A 284 10.44 12.69 18.54
CA GLU A 284 9.47 11.78 17.90
C GLU A 284 9.16 10.53 18.78
N PHE A 285 9.08 10.66 20.11
CA PHE A 285 8.78 9.54 21.02
C PHE A 285 7.34 9.03 20.82
N GLY A 286 7.19 7.82 20.29
CA GLY A 286 5.89 7.25 19.94
C GLY A 286 5.55 7.29 18.45
N GLU A 287 6.46 7.73 17.56
CA GLU A 287 6.32 7.65 16.09
C GLU A 287 6.06 6.20 15.62
N ALA A 288 6.62 5.21 16.32
CA ALA A 288 6.38 3.79 16.10
C ALA A 288 6.24 3.03 17.42
N LEU A 289 5.40 1.99 17.43
CA LEU A 289 5.11 1.15 18.59
C LEU A 289 5.10 -0.33 18.18
N ALA A 290 5.52 -1.21 19.08
CA ALA A 290 5.26 -2.65 19.00
C ALA A 290 5.13 -3.24 20.41
N SER A 291 4.21 -4.18 20.60
CA SER A 291 3.98 -4.90 21.85
C SER A 291 4.71 -6.25 21.89
N GLY A 292 4.62 -6.94 23.02
CA GLY A 292 4.96 -8.36 23.16
C GLY A 292 5.71 -8.69 24.44
N ASN A 293 5.58 -9.93 24.93
CA ASN A 293 6.29 -10.42 26.11
C ASN A 293 7.79 -10.66 25.81
N PHE A 294 8.64 -9.67 26.09
CA PHE A 294 10.09 -9.74 25.86
C PHE A 294 10.86 -10.44 27.01
N ASN A 295 10.17 -10.98 28.05
CA ASN A 295 10.80 -11.30 29.33
C ASN A 295 10.39 -12.63 30.06
N ASP A 296 9.37 -13.37 29.60
CA ASP A 296 8.75 -14.56 30.24
C ASP A 296 8.09 -14.32 31.63
N ASP A 297 7.38 -13.19 31.85
CA ASP A 297 6.66 -12.93 33.12
C ASP A 297 5.12 -12.92 33.09
N GLU A 298 4.54 -13.37 31.98
CA GLU A 298 3.09 -13.48 31.70
C GLU A 298 2.38 -12.14 31.38
N PHE A 299 3.08 -11.02 31.13
CA PHE A 299 2.50 -9.75 30.65
C PHE A 299 3.06 -9.41 29.26
N ASP A 300 2.33 -8.61 28.48
CA ASP A 300 2.92 -7.96 27.31
C ASP A 300 3.69 -6.69 27.72
N ASP A 301 4.78 -6.42 27.02
CA ASP A 301 5.61 -5.23 27.17
C ASP A 301 5.40 -4.29 25.98
N LEU A 302 5.88 -3.04 26.08
CA LEU A 302 5.78 -2.05 25.02
C LEU A 302 7.17 -1.55 24.59
N ALA A 303 7.49 -1.74 23.30
CA ALA A 303 8.60 -1.10 22.61
C ALA A 303 8.13 0.20 21.94
N ILE A 304 8.88 1.29 22.16
CA ILE A 304 8.55 2.64 21.72
C ILE A 304 9.71 3.22 20.90
N GLY A 305 9.44 3.53 19.63
CA GLY A 305 10.35 4.21 18.73
C GLY A 305 10.53 5.68 19.09
N VAL A 306 11.76 6.18 18.94
CA VAL A 306 12.13 7.58 19.17
C VAL A 306 13.17 8.00 18.10
N PRO A 307 12.80 8.02 16.80
CA PRO A 307 13.76 8.14 15.69
C PRO A 307 14.52 9.49 15.65
N GLY A 308 13.99 10.54 16.26
CA GLY A 308 14.63 11.86 16.32
C GLY A 308 15.81 12.00 17.31
N GLU A 309 15.90 11.12 18.32
CA GLU A 309 16.84 11.28 19.45
C GLU A 309 18.32 11.48 19.02
N THR A 310 18.95 12.48 19.65
CA THR A 310 20.28 12.97 19.29
C THR A 310 21.42 12.14 19.94
N VAL A 311 21.58 10.90 19.48
CA VAL A 311 22.60 9.96 20.00
C VAL A 311 24.02 10.52 19.93
N ALA A 312 24.53 10.93 21.09
CA ALA A 312 25.90 11.43 21.30
C ALA A 312 26.33 12.61 20.41
N GLY A 313 25.38 13.32 19.79
CA GLY A 313 25.61 14.44 18.87
C GLY A 313 25.67 14.07 17.38
N ALA A 314 25.27 12.85 17.01
CA ALA A 314 24.52 12.63 15.78
C ALA A 314 23.05 12.99 16.08
N ALA A 315 22.42 13.80 15.22
CA ALA A 315 21.00 14.13 15.33
C ALA A 315 20.18 13.14 14.52
N ASP A 316 18.91 12.93 14.88
CA ASP A 316 17.97 12.09 14.13
C ASP A 316 18.53 10.66 13.95
N ALA A 317 19.25 10.19 14.97
CA ALA A 317 19.98 8.92 14.96
C ALA A 317 19.13 7.78 15.52
N GLY A 318 18.21 8.12 16.42
CA GLY A 318 17.16 7.24 16.91
C GLY A 318 17.56 6.31 18.06
N VAL A 319 16.55 5.99 18.88
CA VAL A 319 16.61 5.00 19.97
C VAL A 319 15.27 4.28 20.07
N VAL A 320 15.27 3.16 20.81
CA VAL A 320 14.03 2.49 21.23
C VAL A 320 14.01 2.38 22.76
N ASN A 321 12.87 2.75 23.36
CA ASN A 321 12.58 2.50 24.78
C ASN A 321 11.76 1.22 24.93
N ILE A 322 12.06 0.41 25.97
CA ILE A 322 11.18 -0.70 26.40
C ILE A 322 10.57 -0.34 27.74
N ILE A 323 9.24 -0.47 27.88
CA ILE A 323 8.52 -0.33 29.15
C ILE A 323 7.82 -1.66 29.42
N TYR A 324 8.14 -2.29 30.54
CA TYR A 324 7.66 -3.63 30.88
C TYR A 324 6.22 -3.62 31.41
N GLY A 325 5.46 -4.66 31.10
CA GLY A 325 4.12 -4.92 31.63
C GLY A 325 4.09 -5.18 33.14
N SER A 326 2.92 -5.04 33.76
CA SER A 326 2.69 -5.49 35.14
C SER A 326 1.22 -5.45 35.55
N GLY A 327 0.85 -6.20 36.59
CA GLY A 327 -0.52 -6.22 37.15
C GLY A 327 -0.98 -4.95 37.90
N ASP A 328 -0.38 -3.79 37.62
CA ASP A 328 -0.87 -2.43 37.91
C ASP A 328 -0.76 -1.53 36.62
N GLY A 329 -0.65 -2.13 35.42
CA GLY A 329 -0.32 -1.49 34.13
C GLY A 329 1.19 -1.49 33.81
N LEU A 330 1.61 -0.81 32.72
CA LEU A 330 3.04 -0.70 32.36
C LEU A 330 3.86 -0.07 33.50
N THR A 331 5.16 -0.38 33.56
CA THR A 331 6.05 0.09 34.62
C THR A 331 7.43 0.51 34.14
N SER A 332 7.91 1.66 34.62
CA SER A 332 9.31 2.11 34.44
C SER A 332 10.33 1.26 35.23
N THR A 333 9.95 0.06 35.68
CA THR A 333 10.81 -0.84 36.44
C THR A 333 11.61 -1.69 35.45
N ASN A 334 12.93 -1.51 35.43
CA ASN A 334 13.84 -2.13 34.46
C ASN A 334 13.68 -1.61 33.01
N ASN A 335 13.06 -0.45 32.77
CA ASN A 335 13.02 0.18 31.44
C ASN A 335 14.41 0.15 30.76
N GLU A 336 14.38 -0.15 29.46
CA GLU A 336 15.59 -0.30 28.64
C GLU A 336 15.65 0.72 27.52
N PHE A 337 16.86 0.98 27.04
CA PHE A 337 17.16 2.07 26.11
C PHE A 337 18.18 1.58 25.07
N TRP A 338 17.67 1.18 23.91
CA TRP A 338 18.40 0.48 22.85
C TRP A 338 18.77 1.40 21.69
N ARG A 339 19.98 1.21 21.14
CA ARG A 339 20.51 1.90 19.96
C ARG A 339 21.80 1.29 19.44
N GLN A 340 22.05 1.48 18.15
CA GLN A 340 23.23 0.97 17.46
C GLN A 340 24.57 1.29 18.14
N GLY A 341 25.52 0.36 18.01
CA GLY A 341 26.88 0.50 18.54
C GLY A 341 26.97 0.52 20.08
N THR A 342 25.88 0.26 20.78
CA THR A 342 25.82 0.19 22.26
C THR A 342 25.16 -1.11 22.73
N ASN A 343 25.40 -1.48 23.99
CA ASN A 343 24.85 -2.67 24.70
C ASN A 343 25.09 -4.07 24.09
N GLY A 344 25.48 -4.17 22.82
CA GLY A 344 25.70 -5.41 22.08
C GLY A 344 25.43 -5.23 20.58
N ILE A 345 24.48 -4.33 20.27
CA ILE A 345 23.96 -3.99 18.94
C ILE A 345 25.09 -3.58 17.99
N GLU A 346 25.08 -4.14 16.77
CA GLU A 346 25.95 -3.77 15.65
C GLU A 346 25.52 -2.38 15.08
N GLY A 347 26.03 -2.01 13.90
CA GLY A 347 25.93 -0.65 13.39
C GLY A 347 26.72 0.36 14.25
N ALA A 348 26.44 1.64 14.05
CA ALA A 348 26.91 2.73 14.89
C ALA A 348 26.10 3.98 14.56
N ALA A 349 25.41 4.55 15.56
CA ALA A 349 24.60 5.76 15.39
C ALA A 349 25.36 6.91 14.67
N GLU A 350 24.99 7.12 13.41
CA GLU A 350 25.30 8.24 12.54
C GLU A 350 24.05 9.15 12.43
N ALA A 351 24.13 10.26 11.69
CA ALA A 351 23.11 11.31 11.76
C ALA A 351 22.09 11.16 10.63
N GLY A 352 20.81 11.04 10.99
CA GLY A 352 19.72 10.69 10.07
C GLY A 352 19.38 9.21 9.99
N ASP A 353 20.02 8.33 10.77
CA ASP A 353 19.80 6.87 10.73
C ASP A 353 18.35 6.46 11.10
N ARG A 354 17.70 7.22 12.00
CA ARG A 354 16.34 6.97 12.49
C ARG A 354 16.11 5.55 13.02
N PHE A 355 17.00 5.06 13.89
CA PHE A 355 16.82 3.78 14.59
C PHE A 355 15.54 3.81 15.45
N GLY A 356 14.61 2.90 15.18
CA GLY A 356 13.29 2.91 15.83
C GLY A 356 12.18 3.56 15.01
N TRP A 357 12.42 3.82 13.72
CA TRP A 357 11.42 4.31 12.77
C TRP A 357 10.27 3.33 12.51
N ALA A 358 10.56 2.03 12.51
CA ALA A 358 9.57 0.96 12.42
C ALA A 358 9.91 -0.13 13.42
N LEU A 359 8.90 -0.80 13.97
CA LEU A 359 9.04 -1.86 14.97
C LEU A 359 8.10 -3.02 14.64
N THR A 360 8.52 -4.25 14.90
CA THR A 360 7.63 -5.43 14.99
C THR A 360 8.26 -6.51 15.87
N SER A 361 7.45 -7.42 16.39
CA SER A 361 7.85 -8.50 17.31
C SER A 361 7.63 -9.89 16.72
N GLY A 362 8.42 -10.88 17.14
CA GLY A 362 8.24 -12.30 16.79
C GLY A 362 9.27 -13.20 17.46
N ASP A 363 9.02 -14.50 17.57
CA ASP A 363 9.99 -15.50 18.06
C ASP A 363 10.88 -15.99 16.89
N PHE A 364 11.79 -15.13 16.43
CA PHE A 364 12.66 -15.40 15.27
C PHE A 364 13.74 -16.47 15.57
N ASP A 365 13.98 -16.75 16.86
CA ASP A 365 14.99 -17.68 17.41
C ASP A 365 14.42 -19.02 17.93
N GLY A 366 13.10 -19.11 18.15
CA GLY A 366 12.39 -20.30 18.64
C GLY A 366 12.60 -20.55 20.13
N SER A 367 12.78 -19.47 20.89
CA SER A 367 12.98 -19.45 22.34
C SER A 367 11.68 -19.71 23.10
N GLY A 368 10.59 -19.10 22.64
CA GLY A 368 9.34 -18.90 23.36
C GLY A 368 9.21 -17.52 24.03
N GLU A 369 10.22 -16.65 23.89
CA GLU A 369 10.21 -15.23 24.27
C GLU A 369 10.09 -14.37 22.99
N ALA A 370 9.48 -13.18 23.06
CA ALA A 370 9.43 -12.30 21.89
C ALA A 370 10.80 -11.64 21.61
N ASP A 371 11.22 -11.61 20.35
CA ASP A 371 12.30 -10.75 19.86
C ASP A 371 11.71 -9.45 19.27
N LEU A 372 12.54 -8.41 19.16
CA LEU A 372 12.19 -7.13 18.56
C LEU A 372 13.01 -6.87 17.29
N ALA A 373 12.33 -6.68 16.15
CA ALA A 373 12.90 -6.13 14.93
C ALA A 373 12.75 -4.60 14.90
N VAL A 374 13.84 -3.90 14.55
CA VAL A 374 13.94 -2.43 14.59
C VAL A 374 14.42 -1.89 13.25
N GLY A 375 13.58 -1.10 12.59
CA GLY A 375 13.87 -0.38 11.35
C GLY A 375 14.83 0.79 11.54
N VAL A 376 15.71 0.98 10.56
CA VAL A 376 16.77 2.00 10.52
C VAL A 376 16.95 2.52 9.06
N PRO A 377 15.89 3.05 8.41
CA PRO A 377 15.89 3.30 6.96
C PRO A 377 16.95 4.33 6.51
N GLY A 378 17.37 5.25 7.39
CA GLY A 378 18.37 6.27 7.06
C GLY A 378 19.81 5.76 6.96
N GLU A 379 20.08 4.56 7.48
CA GLU A 379 21.43 3.99 7.63
C GLU A 379 22.25 4.03 6.33
N ALA A 380 23.53 4.39 6.45
CA ALA A 380 24.46 4.49 5.34
C ALA A 380 25.28 3.20 5.09
N ILE A 381 25.18 2.65 3.88
CA ILE A 381 26.01 1.52 3.42
C ILE A 381 27.31 2.06 2.78
N GLY A 382 28.13 2.70 3.62
CA GLY A 382 29.54 3.05 3.36
C GLY A 382 29.79 4.34 2.59
N GLU A 383 29.33 4.44 1.33
CA GLU A 383 29.25 5.70 0.57
C GLU A 383 27.85 5.90 -0.06
N ILE A 384 26.90 5.05 0.32
CA ILE A 384 25.50 4.99 -0.10
C ILE A 384 24.68 5.42 1.12
N ALA A 385 23.79 6.41 0.99
CA ALA A 385 23.02 6.99 2.11
C ALA A 385 21.54 6.62 2.02
N GLY A 386 20.82 6.55 3.15
CA GLY A 386 19.41 6.16 3.15
C GLY A 386 19.16 4.77 2.56
N ALA A 387 20.15 3.87 2.64
CA ALA A 387 20.08 2.53 2.07
C ALA A 387 19.48 1.51 3.05
N GLY A 388 19.28 1.93 4.30
CA GLY A 388 18.53 1.21 5.31
C GLY A 388 19.23 0.04 5.99
N ALA A 389 18.63 -0.36 7.11
CA ALA A 389 18.95 -1.55 7.86
C ALA A 389 17.78 -1.97 8.76
N VAL A 390 17.83 -3.23 9.21
CA VAL A 390 17.04 -3.72 10.34
C VAL A 390 17.98 -4.35 11.37
N ASN A 391 17.81 -4.01 12.65
CA ASN A 391 18.44 -4.70 13.78
C ASN A 391 17.44 -5.67 14.43
N ILE A 392 17.89 -6.85 14.85
CA ILE A 392 17.07 -7.82 15.60
C ILE A 392 17.64 -7.95 17.02
N ILE A 393 16.84 -7.64 18.05
CA ILE A 393 17.22 -7.72 19.45
C ILE A 393 16.42 -8.85 20.11
N TYR A 394 17.11 -9.84 20.66
CA TYR A 394 16.47 -11.09 21.10
C TYR A 394 15.88 -11.00 22.52
N GLY A 395 14.80 -11.74 22.80
CA GLY A 395 14.19 -11.89 24.13
C GLY A 395 15.02 -12.73 25.12
N SER A 396 14.66 -12.73 26.42
CA SER A 396 15.15 -13.70 27.42
C SER A 396 14.48 -13.60 28.81
N ASP A 397 14.67 -14.61 29.69
CA ASP A 397 14.37 -14.64 31.16
C ASP A 397 14.63 -13.32 31.97
N ASP A 398 15.50 -12.42 31.47
CA ASP A 398 15.97 -11.20 32.15
C ASP A 398 15.64 -9.91 31.34
N GLY A 399 14.92 -9.98 30.20
CA GLY A 399 14.62 -8.89 29.26
C GLY A 399 15.33 -9.00 27.89
N LEU A 400 15.21 -7.99 27.02
CA LEU A 400 15.87 -7.98 25.70
C LEU A 400 17.41 -8.02 25.81
N THR A 401 18.06 -8.56 24.78
CA THR A 401 19.50 -8.80 24.81
C THR A 401 20.20 -8.65 23.46
N GLY A 402 21.05 -7.62 23.34
CA GLY A 402 22.04 -7.48 22.27
C GLY A 402 23.15 -8.55 22.26
N SER A 403 22.98 -9.70 22.94
CA SER A 403 23.93 -10.82 22.98
C SER A 403 23.66 -11.88 21.89
N GLY A 404 23.37 -11.42 20.69
CA GLY A 404 22.91 -12.26 19.57
C GLY A 404 22.54 -11.43 18.33
N ASP A 405 22.31 -10.12 18.55
CA ASP A 405 21.94 -9.10 17.57
C ASP A 405 22.42 -9.36 16.14
N GLN A 406 21.46 -9.27 15.24
CA GLN A 406 21.65 -9.41 13.80
C GLN A 406 21.32 -8.08 13.11
N LEU A 407 22.16 -7.70 12.15
CA LEU A 407 22.01 -6.49 11.35
C LEU A 407 21.80 -6.86 9.88
N TRP A 408 20.60 -6.63 9.35
CA TRP A 408 20.19 -6.97 7.98
C TRP A 408 20.15 -5.74 7.08
N ARG A 409 20.63 -5.87 5.84
CA ARG A 409 20.78 -4.81 4.82
C ARG A 409 20.88 -5.42 3.42
N GLN A 410 20.31 -4.80 2.39
CA GLN A 410 20.39 -5.30 1.00
C GLN A 410 21.82 -5.38 0.46
N GLY A 411 22.11 -6.43 -0.30
CA GLY A 411 23.47 -6.81 -0.70
C GLY A 411 24.41 -7.21 0.45
N GLY A 412 23.96 -7.10 1.70
CA GLY A 412 24.62 -7.56 2.92
C GLY A 412 24.21 -8.98 3.30
N ASN A 413 25.08 -9.65 4.08
CA ASN A 413 24.88 -10.97 4.72
C ASN A 413 24.42 -12.18 3.87
N GLY A 414 24.08 -12.00 2.59
CA GLY A 414 23.61 -13.02 1.67
C GLY A 414 22.20 -12.77 1.11
N ILE A 415 21.49 -11.76 1.60
CA ILE A 415 20.11 -11.45 1.17
C ILE A 415 20.08 -10.89 -0.25
N SER A 416 18.91 -10.98 -0.86
CA SER A 416 18.59 -10.46 -2.19
C SER A 416 18.59 -8.92 -2.25
N GLY A 417 18.25 -8.36 -3.42
CA GLY A 417 18.34 -6.92 -3.69
C GLY A 417 19.78 -6.41 -3.81
N VAL A 418 19.91 -5.09 -4.01
CA VAL A 418 21.20 -4.36 -4.01
C VAL A 418 20.94 -3.00 -3.37
N ALA A 419 21.68 -2.66 -2.33
CA ALA A 419 21.61 -1.33 -1.75
C ALA A 419 22.02 -0.23 -2.75
N GLU A 420 21.07 0.64 -3.06
CA GLU A 420 21.19 1.90 -3.79
C GLU A 420 20.85 3.07 -2.81
N THR A 421 20.56 4.28 -3.29
CA THR A 421 20.53 5.49 -2.45
C THR A 421 19.10 5.97 -2.19
N GLU A 422 18.74 6.14 -0.92
CA GLU A 422 17.40 6.53 -0.45
C GLU A 422 16.32 5.42 -0.64
N ASP A 423 16.72 4.15 -0.81
CA ASP A 423 15.87 2.95 -0.87
C ASP A 423 15.03 2.69 0.40
N GLU A 424 15.56 3.10 1.57
CA GLU A 424 14.93 3.02 2.89
C GLU A 424 14.57 1.59 3.35
N PHE A 425 15.47 0.61 3.19
CA PHE A 425 15.30 -0.75 3.74
C PHE A 425 15.01 -0.74 5.24
N GLY A 426 13.85 -1.26 5.64
CA GLY A 426 13.37 -1.21 7.03
C GLY A 426 12.46 -0.01 7.33
N ASP A 427 11.89 0.62 6.32
CA ASP A 427 10.83 1.63 6.45
C ASP A 427 9.52 1.06 7.02
N ALA A 428 9.20 -0.19 6.68
CA ALA A 428 8.06 -0.94 7.22
C ALA A 428 8.47 -2.38 7.56
N LEU A 429 7.79 -3.00 8.52
CA LEU A 429 8.07 -4.35 9.02
C LEU A 429 6.77 -5.12 9.31
N ALA A 430 6.77 -6.43 9.12
CA ALA A 430 5.72 -7.35 9.61
C ALA A 430 6.32 -8.75 9.86
N SER A 431 5.71 -9.55 10.74
CA SER A 431 6.26 -10.82 11.21
C SER A 431 5.21 -11.93 11.38
N GLY A 432 5.65 -13.18 11.23
CA GLY A 432 4.85 -14.41 11.38
C GLY A 432 5.49 -15.61 10.68
N ASP A 433 5.10 -16.84 11.04
CA ASP A 433 5.62 -18.09 10.44
C ASP A 433 5.06 -18.31 9.01
N PHE A 434 5.78 -17.86 7.98
CA PHE A 434 5.41 -17.94 6.57
C PHE A 434 5.80 -19.28 5.89
N ASP A 435 6.42 -20.22 6.61
CA ASP A 435 6.97 -21.50 6.10
C ASP A 435 6.47 -22.76 6.86
N ASN A 436 5.80 -22.57 8.01
CA ASN A 436 5.26 -23.57 8.94
C ASN A 436 6.34 -24.50 9.52
N ASP A 437 7.45 -23.89 9.94
CA ASP A 437 8.65 -24.51 10.51
C ASP A 437 8.72 -24.33 12.04
N GLY A 438 7.99 -23.36 12.59
CA GLY A 438 7.81 -23.11 14.02
C GLY A 438 8.73 -22.04 14.61
N PHE A 439 9.11 -21.07 13.79
CA PHE A 439 9.84 -19.84 14.11
C PHE A 439 9.16 -18.72 13.34
N ASP A 440 9.10 -17.51 13.89
CA ASP A 440 8.57 -16.39 13.11
C ASP A 440 9.57 -15.95 12.03
N ASP A 441 9.04 -15.51 10.89
CA ASP A 441 9.79 -14.89 9.80
C ASP A 441 9.58 -13.36 9.84
N LEU A 442 10.38 -12.62 9.06
CA LEU A 442 10.31 -11.16 8.97
C LEU A 442 10.17 -10.71 7.51
N ALA A 443 9.09 -9.98 7.23
CA ALA A 443 8.92 -9.16 6.03
C ALA A 443 9.47 -7.75 6.27
N VAL A 444 10.23 -7.23 5.32
CA VAL A 444 10.90 -5.91 5.39
C VAL A 444 10.59 -5.10 4.15
N GLY A 445 9.91 -3.98 4.35
CA GLY A 445 9.59 -2.99 3.32
C GLY A 445 10.83 -2.20 2.87
N VAL A 446 10.87 -1.93 1.57
CA VAL A 446 11.89 -1.13 0.88
C VAL A 446 11.13 -0.23 -0.11
N ARG A 447 10.33 0.70 0.43
CA ARG A 447 9.33 1.46 -0.35
C ARG A 447 9.91 2.24 -1.54
N ARG A 448 11.23 2.50 -1.57
CA ARG A 448 11.91 3.23 -2.64
C ARG A 448 12.86 2.40 -3.51
N GLU A 449 12.82 1.06 -3.45
CA GLU A 449 13.62 0.20 -4.35
C GLU A 449 13.39 0.58 -5.84
N ASP A 450 14.48 0.83 -6.56
CA ASP A 450 14.53 0.98 -8.02
C ASP A 450 14.30 -0.40 -8.69
N ILE A 451 13.13 -0.63 -9.28
CA ILE A 451 12.86 -1.87 -10.04
C ILE A 451 13.54 -1.79 -11.42
N GLY A 452 14.85 -1.98 -11.41
CA GLY A 452 15.76 -2.17 -12.54
C GLY A 452 16.07 -0.94 -13.40
N ALA A 453 15.08 -0.07 -13.62
CA ALA A 453 15.21 1.27 -14.22
C ALA A 453 13.97 2.16 -13.95
N ILE A 454 13.13 1.75 -12.99
CA ILE A 454 11.83 2.34 -12.67
C ILE A 454 11.92 2.74 -11.19
N PRO A 455 12.06 4.05 -10.89
CA PRO A 455 12.50 4.47 -9.57
C PRO A 455 11.35 4.58 -8.57
N ASN A 456 11.64 4.31 -7.30
CA ASN A 456 10.69 4.29 -6.19
C ASN A 456 9.49 3.33 -6.40
N ALA A 457 9.62 2.27 -7.19
CA ALA A 457 8.55 1.30 -7.38
C ALA A 457 8.27 0.51 -6.08
N GLY A 458 9.35 0.20 -5.34
CA GLY A 458 9.29 -0.46 -4.04
C GLY A 458 9.46 -1.98 -4.12
N ALA A 459 9.82 -2.56 -2.98
CA ALA A 459 9.99 -4.00 -2.82
C ALA A 459 9.79 -4.45 -1.37
N VAL A 460 9.57 -5.77 -1.19
CA VAL A 460 9.57 -6.43 0.12
C VAL A 460 10.59 -7.57 0.13
N ASN A 461 11.51 -7.55 1.09
CA ASN A 461 12.40 -8.68 1.37
C ASN A 461 11.77 -9.55 2.46
N VAL A 462 11.86 -10.88 2.33
CA VAL A 462 11.41 -11.82 3.39
C VAL A 462 12.59 -12.67 3.87
N LEU A 463 12.79 -12.68 5.18
CA LEU A 463 13.88 -13.34 5.89
C LEU A 463 13.30 -14.38 6.85
N TYR A 464 13.78 -15.62 6.78
CA TYR A 464 13.17 -16.73 7.51
C TYR A 464 13.80 -16.97 8.87
N GLY A 465 13.03 -17.39 9.88
CA GLY A 465 13.48 -17.72 11.25
C GLY A 465 14.37 -18.98 11.35
N SER A 466 15.00 -19.22 12.51
CA SER A 466 15.68 -20.50 12.84
C SER A 466 16.21 -20.58 14.28
N ASP A 467 16.72 -21.78 14.69
CA ASP A 467 17.52 -22.13 15.91
C ASP A 467 18.84 -21.33 16.09
N GLY A 468 18.86 -20.07 15.65
CA GLY A 468 19.91 -19.07 15.77
C GLY A 468 19.51 -17.69 15.21
N GLY A 469 18.21 -17.36 15.19
CA GLY A 469 17.63 -16.15 14.61
C GLY A 469 17.40 -16.23 13.09
N LEU A 470 17.05 -15.09 12.48
CA LEU A 470 16.76 -14.97 11.04
C LEU A 470 17.93 -15.46 10.15
N THR A 471 17.62 -15.84 8.91
CA THR A 471 18.58 -16.40 7.97
C THR A 471 18.31 -16.09 6.50
N ALA A 472 19.37 -15.69 5.77
CA ALA A 472 19.38 -15.54 4.31
C ALA A 472 19.47 -16.90 3.57
N SER A 473 18.66 -17.87 3.98
CA SER A 473 18.77 -19.28 3.59
C SER A 473 17.53 -19.79 2.85
N GLY A 474 17.06 -19.00 1.90
CA GLY A 474 15.73 -19.14 1.29
C GLY A 474 14.99 -17.79 1.19
N ASP A 475 15.71 -16.69 1.38
CA ASP A 475 15.20 -15.32 1.29
C ASP A 475 14.46 -15.08 -0.03
N GLN A 476 13.43 -14.25 0.06
CA GLN A 476 12.62 -13.84 -1.07
C GLN A 476 12.68 -12.32 -1.24
N LEU A 477 12.46 -11.85 -2.47
CA LEU A 477 12.32 -10.45 -2.83
C LEU A 477 11.09 -10.34 -3.73
N TRP A 478 10.13 -9.52 -3.33
CA TRP A 478 8.84 -9.31 -3.99
C TRP A 478 8.67 -7.85 -4.42
N SER A 479 7.91 -7.64 -5.49
CA SER A 479 7.57 -6.37 -6.17
C SER A 479 6.55 -6.66 -7.27
N GLN A 480 5.89 -5.66 -7.89
CA GLN A 480 4.92 -5.94 -8.97
C GLN A 480 5.52 -6.69 -10.18
N ASP A 481 6.80 -6.46 -10.53
CA ASP A 481 7.53 -7.20 -11.57
C ASP A 481 7.72 -8.71 -11.24
N SER A 482 7.34 -9.14 -10.02
CA SER A 482 7.34 -10.55 -9.59
C SER A 482 6.13 -11.30 -10.17
N SER A 483 6.35 -12.52 -10.65
CA SER A 483 5.33 -13.22 -11.45
C SER A 483 4.03 -13.46 -10.68
N ARG A 484 2.91 -12.94 -11.21
CA ARG A 484 1.54 -13.05 -10.65
C ARG A 484 1.22 -12.15 -9.45
N ILE A 485 2.11 -11.23 -9.09
CA ILE A 485 1.65 -9.96 -8.55
C ILE A 485 0.83 -9.26 -9.64
N PHE A 486 -0.08 -8.35 -9.26
CA PHE A 486 -0.91 -7.64 -10.23
C PHE A 486 -0.20 -6.38 -10.76
N ASP A 487 -0.55 -6.03 -12.00
CA ASP A 487 0.14 -5.13 -12.93
C ASP A 487 1.66 -5.32 -13.08
N ASP A 488 2.30 -4.49 -13.91
CA ASP A 488 3.78 -4.40 -13.99
C ASP A 488 4.25 -3.39 -12.90
N ALA A 489 5.54 -3.03 -12.83
CA ALA A 489 6.02 -2.00 -11.91
C ALA A 489 6.07 -0.62 -12.56
N GLU A 490 5.45 0.37 -11.93
CA GLU A 490 5.45 1.79 -12.28
C GLU A 490 6.37 2.57 -11.31
N SER A 491 6.31 3.90 -11.27
CA SER A 491 7.29 4.74 -10.55
C SER A 491 6.64 5.58 -9.46
N SER A 492 7.03 5.31 -8.21
CA SER A 492 6.42 5.83 -6.98
C SER A 492 5.12 5.12 -6.55
N ASP A 493 4.97 3.84 -6.91
CA ASP A 493 3.88 2.96 -6.45
C ASP A 493 4.01 2.59 -4.96
N LEU A 494 5.26 2.61 -4.47
CA LEU A 494 5.65 2.38 -3.07
C LEU A 494 5.24 1.00 -2.54
N PHE A 495 5.43 -0.05 -3.35
CA PHE A 495 5.20 -1.44 -2.95
C PHE A 495 5.97 -1.79 -1.67
N GLY A 496 5.24 -2.15 -0.61
CA GLY A 496 5.82 -2.45 0.70
C GLY A 496 5.95 -1.25 1.65
N LEU A 497 5.26 -0.14 1.39
CA LEU A 497 5.14 0.98 2.34
C LEU A 497 4.33 0.60 3.60
N ALA A 498 3.32 -0.26 3.45
CA ALA A 498 2.57 -0.83 4.57
C ALA A 498 2.61 -2.37 4.48
N LEU A 499 2.68 -3.04 5.63
CA LEU A 499 2.74 -4.50 5.75
C LEU A 499 1.89 -4.96 6.94
N THR A 500 1.19 -6.09 6.80
CA THR A 500 0.60 -6.85 7.93
C THR A 500 0.45 -8.32 7.53
N SER A 501 0.34 -9.23 8.50
CA SER A 501 0.38 -10.69 8.27
C SER A 501 -0.59 -11.45 9.17
N GLY A 502 -1.34 -12.41 8.59
CA GLY A 502 -2.40 -13.19 9.26
C GLY A 502 -2.83 -14.41 8.43
N ASP A 503 -3.60 -15.34 8.99
CA ASP A 503 -4.09 -16.58 8.35
C ASP A 503 -5.39 -16.32 7.56
N PHE A 504 -5.27 -15.54 6.47
CA PHE A 504 -6.40 -15.11 5.62
C PHE A 504 -7.09 -16.29 4.86
N ASP A 505 -6.40 -17.44 4.70
CA ASP A 505 -6.88 -18.69 4.07
C ASP A 505 -7.35 -19.77 5.08
N GLY A 506 -6.91 -19.69 6.33
CA GLY A 506 -7.26 -20.58 7.44
C GLY A 506 -6.67 -21.99 7.33
N ASP A 507 -5.44 -22.10 6.82
CA ASP A 507 -4.70 -23.36 6.75
C ASP A 507 -3.61 -23.52 7.80
N GLY A 508 -3.34 -22.46 8.57
CA GLY A 508 -2.43 -22.45 9.73
C GLY A 508 -0.98 -22.13 9.36
N GLU A 509 -0.78 -21.30 8.34
CA GLU A 509 0.48 -20.71 7.86
C GLU A 509 0.20 -19.19 7.73
N ALA A 510 1.11 -18.31 8.12
CA ALA A 510 0.84 -16.87 8.04
C ALA A 510 0.92 -16.40 6.56
N ASP A 511 -0.05 -15.60 6.12
CA ASP A 511 0.00 -14.89 4.84
C ASP A 511 0.51 -13.45 5.04
N LEU A 512 0.89 -12.76 3.96
CA LEU A 512 1.38 -11.37 4.00
C LEU A 512 0.55 -10.46 3.10
N ALA A 513 -0.05 -9.43 3.68
CA ALA A 513 -0.65 -8.31 2.96
C ALA A 513 0.36 -7.17 2.79
N VAL A 514 0.42 -6.61 1.58
CA VAL A 514 1.42 -5.62 1.15
C VAL A 514 0.72 -4.44 0.48
N GLY A 515 0.85 -3.26 1.09
CA GLY A 515 0.34 -2.00 0.56
C GLY A 515 1.16 -1.51 -0.64
N VAL A 516 0.45 -0.94 -1.63
CA VAL A 516 0.98 -0.32 -2.85
C VAL A 516 0.21 0.99 -3.07
N PRO A 517 0.34 1.99 -2.17
CA PRO A 517 -0.58 3.13 -2.13
C PRO A 517 -0.43 4.08 -3.32
N GLY A 518 0.71 4.07 -4.03
CA GLY A 518 0.91 4.90 -5.23
C GLY A 518 0.35 4.31 -6.53
N GLU A 519 -0.22 3.10 -6.51
CA GLU A 519 -0.73 2.38 -7.69
C GLU A 519 -1.68 3.24 -8.54
N ASP A 520 -1.49 3.27 -9.87
CA ASP A 520 -2.41 3.89 -10.84
C ASP A 520 -3.40 2.87 -11.42
N PHE A 521 -4.56 3.34 -11.90
CA PHE A 521 -5.55 2.45 -12.51
C PHE A 521 -6.28 3.06 -13.72
N ASP A 522 -6.12 2.42 -14.89
CA ASP A 522 -6.72 2.74 -16.20
C ASP A 522 -6.34 4.15 -16.75
N SER A 523 -6.67 5.22 -16.02
CA SER A 523 -6.21 6.60 -16.23
C SER A 523 -6.47 7.51 -15.00
N VAL A 524 -6.38 6.95 -13.79
CA VAL A 524 -6.50 7.66 -12.51
C VAL A 524 -5.22 7.34 -11.72
N GLY A 525 -4.48 8.36 -11.30
CA GLY A 525 -3.23 8.21 -10.54
C GLY A 525 -3.48 7.95 -9.05
N LEU A 526 -2.53 7.30 -8.36
CA LEU A 526 -2.47 7.28 -6.90
C LEU A 526 -3.77 6.77 -6.22
N VAL A 527 -4.43 5.79 -6.86
CA VAL A 527 -5.61 5.10 -6.32
C VAL A 527 -5.18 4.23 -5.13
N GLY A 528 -4.05 3.56 -5.29
CA GLY A 528 -3.53 2.61 -4.32
C GLY A 528 -4.15 1.22 -4.40
N ALA A 529 -3.40 0.23 -3.96
CA ALA A 529 -3.82 -1.16 -3.90
C ALA A 529 -3.19 -1.93 -2.74
N VAL A 530 -3.68 -3.16 -2.52
CA VAL A 530 -3.07 -4.16 -1.65
C VAL A 530 -2.90 -5.47 -2.41
N ASN A 531 -1.69 -6.01 -2.39
CA ASN A 531 -1.39 -7.38 -2.81
C ASN A 531 -1.35 -8.30 -1.59
N VAL A 532 -1.91 -9.50 -1.69
CA VAL A 532 -1.82 -10.53 -0.63
C VAL A 532 -1.05 -11.74 -1.16
N LEU A 533 0.00 -12.13 -0.44
CA LEU A 533 0.89 -13.24 -0.75
C LEU A 533 0.61 -14.39 0.22
N TYR A 534 0.33 -15.58 -0.30
CA TYR A 534 -0.10 -16.71 0.53
C TYR A 534 1.04 -17.70 0.77
N ALA A 535 1.28 -18.09 2.03
CA ALA A 535 2.30 -19.09 2.41
C ALA A 535 2.03 -20.45 1.75
N SER A 536 0.75 -20.83 1.70
CA SER A 536 0.29 -22.08 1.12
C SER A 536 -0.35 -21.88 -0.27
N ALA A 537 0.03 -22.72 -1.23
CA ALA A 537 -0.43 -22.62 -2.61
C ALA A 537 -1.82 -23.24 -2.81
N PHE A 538 -2.87 -22.54 -2.34
CA PHE A 538 -4.26 -22.95 -2.51
C PHE A 538 -4.76 -22.86 -3.98
N VAL A 539 -5.99 -23.28 -4.23
CA VAL A 539 -6.65 -23.12 -5.53
C VAL A 539 -7.94 -22.36 -5.33
N PRO A 540 -7.98 -21.06 -5.67
CA PRO A 540 -9.16 -20.22 -5.49
C PRO A 540 -10.44 -20.90 -5.98
N THR A 541 -11.43 -20.96 -5.09
CA THR A 541 -12.78 -21.31 -5.52
C THR A 541 -13.27 -20.22 -6.48
N ALA A 542 -14.09 -20.57 -7.48
CA ALA A 542 -14.40 -19.72 -8.63
C ALA A 542 -15.35 -18.53 -8.34
N THR A 543 -15.29 -18.02 -7.11
CA THR A 543 -15.88 -16.80 -6.57
C THR A 543 -14.81 -15.83 -6.04
N ALA A 544 -13.71 -16.33 -5.46
CA ALA A 544 -12.58 -15.54 -4.96
C ALA A 544 -11.55 -15.19 -6.05
N THR A 545 -11.72 -15.68 -7.28
CA THR A 545 -10.85 -15.27 -8.40
C THR A 545 -11.21 -13.86 -8.86
N ASN A 546 -10.57 -12.83 -8.29
CA ASN A 546 -10.58 -11.47 -8.81
C ASN A 546 -9.77 -11.40 -10.13
N THR A 547 -10.23 -12.10 -11.18
CA THR A 547 -9.62 -12.02 -12.52
C THR A 547 -10.05 -10.74 -13.23
N GLY A 548 -9.83 -9.60 -12.57
CA GLY A 548 -10.00 -8.25 -13.11
C GLY A 548 -8.99 -7.89 -14.21
N VAL A 549 -8.33 -8.88 -14.82
CA VAL A 549 -7.29 -8.74 -15.85
C VAL A 549 -7.77 -7.82 -16.98
N PRO A 550 -7.30 -6.57 -17.07
CA PRO A 550 -7.60 -5.68 -18.16
C PRO A 550 -6.75 -6.14 -19.34
N THR A 551 -7.26 -7.07 -20.14
CA THR A 551 -6.50 -7.59 -21.30
C THR A 551 -6.34 -6.52 -22.38
N ASN A 552 -5.39 -5.60 -22.19
CA ASN A 552 -5.13 -4.40 -22.99
C ASN A 552 -4.73 -4.75 -24.43
N THR A 553 -5.74 -5.05 -25.24
CA THR A 553 -5.60 -5.60 -26.59
C THR A 553 -6.62 -5.01 -27.56
N SER A 554 -6.98 -3.75 -27.36
CA SER A 554 -7.91 -2.97 -28.20
C SER A 554 -7.32 -2.56 -29.57
N VAL A 555 -6.49 -3.42 -30.17
CA VAL A 555 -5.81 -3.21 -31.45
C VAL A 555 -6.82 -3.21 -32.62
N ALA A 556 -7.35 -2.02 -32.92
CA ALA A 556 -8.37 -1.78 -33.94
C ALA A 556 -7.89 -2.11 -35.38
N THR A 557 -8.09 -3.35 -35.83
CA THR A 557 -7.62 -3.86 -37.13
C THR A 557 -8.51 -3.46 -38.31
N VAL A 558 -8.41 -2.20 -38.74
CA VAL A 558 -9.08 -1.67 -39.95
C VAL A 558 -8.55 -2.37 -41.22
N THR A 559 -9.40 -3.17 -41.86
CA THR A 559 -9.06 -3.86 -43.13
C THR A 559 -9.74 -3.20 -44.35
N LEU A 560 -8.93 -2.82 -45.35
CA LEU A 560 -9.39 -2.19 -46.59
C LEU A 560 -9.17 -3.11 -47.80
N THR A 561 -10.15 -3.21 -48.71
CA THR A 561 -10.00 -3.91 -50.00
C THR A 561 -10.55 -3.10 -51.20
N PRO A 562 -10.06 -3.30 -52.45
CA PRO A 562 -9.89 -2.17 -53.39
C PRO A 562 -10.46 -2.36 -54.82
N TRP A 563 -10.58 -1.26 -55.60
CA TRP A 563 -10.48 -1.30 -57.07
C TRP A 563 -10.07 0.06 -57.72
N PRO A 564 -9.30 0.10 -58.84
CA PRO A 564 -8.81 1.35 -59.50
C PRO A 564 -9.39 1.50 -60.94
N PRO A 565 -8.78 2.18 -61.95
CA PRO A 565 -7.80 3.29 -62.00
C PRO A 565 -8.24 4.51 -62.88
N ASP A 566 -7.55 5.66 -62.81
CA ASP A 566 -6.75 6.27 -63.92
C ASP A 566 -6.47 7.79 -63.81
N ALA A 567 -5.22 8.16 -64.12
CA ALA A 567 -4.71 9.47 -64.62
C ALA A 567 -4.78 10.75 -63.73
N PRO A 568 -3.85 11.71 -63.93
CA PRO A 568 -2.41 11.56 -64.18
C PRO A 568 -1.54 12.40 -63.20
N ALA A 569 -0.27 12.04 -63.06
CA ALA A 569 0.62 12.56 -62.00
C ALA A 569 0.99 14.05 -62.09
N ALA A 570 1.19 14.65 -60.90
CA ALA A 570 2.01 15.83 -60.66
C ALA A 570 3.04 15.51 -59.56
N THR A 571 4.23 16.09 -59.62
CA THR A 571 5.35 15.80 -58.70
C THR A 571 5.28 16.66 -57.44
N PRO A 572 5.32 16.08 -56.23
CA PRO A 572 5.55 16.83 -54.99
C PRO A 572 6.99 17.32 -54.90
N SER A 573 7.19 18.41 -54.15
CA SER A 573 8.48 18.86 -53.62
C SER A 573 8.52 18.63 -52.11
N ASP A 574 9.71 18.49 -51.53
CA ASP A 574 9.90 18.34 -50.09
C ASP A 574 9.15 19.46 -49.33
N LEU A 575 8.23 19.07 -48.44
CA LEU A 575 7.43 20.01 -47.65
C LEU A 575 7.88 19.96 -46.20
N PHE A 576 8.40 21.08 -45.72
CA PHE A 576 8.65 21.31 -44.29
C PHE A 576 7.34 21.72 -43.62
N VAL A 577 7.07 21.15 -42.45
CA VAL A 577 5.87 21.36 -41.64
C VAL A 577 6.32 21.81 -40.25
N ALA A 578 5.75 22.89 -39.77
CA ALA A 578 5.73 23.24 -38.35
C ALA A 578 4.26 23.20 -37.91
N GLN A 579 4.00 22.57 -36.78
CA GLN A 579 2.66 22.28 -36.26
C GLN A 579 2.67 22.32 -34.74
N PHE A 580 1.57 22.72 -34.15
CA PHE A 580 1.36 22.64 -32.71
C PHE A 580 0.72 21.30 -32.32
N ALA A 581 0.79 20.99 -31.03
CA ALA A 581 0.08 19.86 -30.43
C ALA A 581 -1.42 19.91 -30.76
N ALA A 582 -2.02 18.74 -30.95
CA ALA A 582 -3.42 18.55 -31.34
C ALA A 582 -4.25 17.80 -30.26
N SER A 583 -3.56 17.12 -29.35
CA SER A 583 -4.05 16.59 -28.08
C SER A 583 -2.87 16.54 -27.10
N ALA A 584 -3.17 16.47 -25.82
CA ALA A 584 -2.20 16.30 -24.74
C ALA A 584 -2.78 15.37 -23.67
N ILE A 585 -1.89 14.79 -22.87
CA ILE A 585 -2.12 14.11 -21.59
C ILE A 585 -0.92 14.43 -20.68
N ALA A 586 -1.07 14.34 -19.37
CA ALA A 586 0.00 14.59 -18.41
C ALA A 586 0.04 13.51 -17.33
N SER A 587 1.02 13.57 -16.42
CA SER A 587 0.97 12.89 -15.11
C SER A 587 -0.25 13.35 -14.32
N SER A 588 -0.42 14.67 -14.21
CA SER A 588 -1.51 15.32 -13.48
C SER A 588 -1.95 16.60 -14.19
N GLU A 589 -3.15 17.11 -13.87
CA GLU A 589 -3.56 18.46 -14.28
C GLU A 589 -4.39 19.17 -13.20
N TYR A 590 -4.13 20.46 -12.98
CA TYR A 590 -4.78 21.26 -11.92
C TYR A 590 -6.31 21.39 -12.05
N SER A 591 -6.88 21.08 -13.23
CA SER A 591 -8.30 20.77 -13.43
C SER A 591 -8.55 20.31 -14.87
N ASP A 592 -9.58 19.46 -15.09
CA ASP A 592 -10.23 19.07 -16.36
C ASP A 592 -10.41 20.18 -17.44
N THR A 593 -10.31 21.45 -17.05
CA THR A 593 -10.76 22.60 -17.82
C THR A 593 -9.72 23.70 -17.86
N ASP A 594 -9.70 24.56 -16.85
CA ASP A 594 -8.70 25.61 -16.67
C ASP A 594 -7.41 24.95 -16.13
N TRP A 595 -6.24 25.30 -16.66
CA TRP A 595 -4.96 24.60 -16.41
C TRP A 595 -4.81 23.12 -16.84
N SER A 596 -5.81 22.52 -17.51
CA SER A 596 -5.69 21.18 -18.13
C SER A 596 -4.47 21.02 -19.07
N ALA A 597 -3.96 19.80 -19.22
CA ALA A 597 -2.94 19.41 -20.22
C ALA A 597 -3.36 19.84 -21.64
N MET A 598 -4.67 19.80 -21.91
CA MET A 598 -5.26 20.27 -23.17
C MET A 598 -5.04 21.76 -23.45
N GLN A 599 -4.73 22.60 -22.46
CA GLN A 599 -4.35 24.01 -22.67
C GLN A 599 -3.01 24.13 -23.43
N ALA A 600 -2.08 23.18 -23.27
CA ALA A 600 -0.81 23.15 -24.02
C ALA A 600 -0.97 22.80 -25.52
N THR A 601 -2.21 22.73 -26.02
CA THR A 601 -2.54 22.37 -27.41
C THR A 601 -2.91 23.58 -28.28
N GLY A 602 -2.60 23.50 -29.58
CA GLY A 602 -2.76 24.62 -30.48
C GLY A 602 -1.68 25.70 -30.31
N ALA A 603 -1.96 26.92 -30.78
CA ALA A 603 -0.96 27.98 -30.84
C ALA A 603 -0.99 28.86 -29.58
N PRO A 604 0.18 29.30 -29.07
CA PRO A 604 0.32 30.12 -27.87
C PRO A 604 -0.76 31.19 -27.70
N ASN A 605 -1.41 31.17 -26.54
CA ASN A 605 -2.64 31.94 -26.32
C ASN A 605 -2.57 32.81 -25.05
N THR A 606 -1.77 32.39 -24.06
CA THR A 606 -1.40 33.13 -22.86
C THR A 606 -0.62 34.42 -23.21
N ALA A 607 -0.91 35.51 -22.50
CA ALA A 607 -0.56 36.86 -22.96
C ALA A 607 0.80 37.41 -22.45
N GLY A 608 1.49 36.67 -21.60
CA GLY A 608 2.76 37.04 -20.96
C GLY A 608 3.08 36.10 -19.79
N CYS A 609 4.14 36.39 -19.04
CA CYS A 609 4.51 35.62 -17.85
C CYS A 609 3.50 35.83 -16.70
N GLY A 610 3.12 34.74 -16.04
CA GLY A 610 2.30 34.69 -14.84
C GLY A 610 1.20 33.63 -14.95
N ASP A 611 1.04 32.86 -13.88
CA ASP A 611 -0.15 32.08 -13.48
C ASP A 611 -1.43 32.49 -14.25
N THR A 612 -1.89 31.63 -15.17
CA THR A 612 -3.03 31.86 -16.05
C THR A 612 -3.71 30.56 -16.48
N GLU A 613 -5.04 30.50 -16.31
CA GLU A 613 -6.02 29.46 -16.74
C GLU A 613 -5.87 28.83 -18.16
N THR A 614 -4.99 29.39 -19.00
CA THR A 614 -4.79 29.05 -20.42
C THR A 614 -3.47 28.35 -20.75
N ALA A 615 -2.75 27.83 -19.75
CA ALA A 615 -1.55 27.00 -19.89
C ALA A 615 -1.68 25.74 -18.99
N TRP A 616 -1.12 24.59 -19.37
CA TRP A 616 -1.12 23.41 -18.51
C TRP A 616 -0.32 23.67 -17.23
N ALA A 617 -0.84 23.28 -16.07
CA ALA A 617 -0.10 23.09 -14.84
C ALA A 617 -0.45 21.71 -14.23
N PRO A 618 0.51 21.02 -13.58
CA PRO A 618 0.24 19.81 -12.80
C PRO A 618 -0.70 20.11 -11.61
N SER A 619 -1.35 19.10 -11.03
CA SER A 619 -2.21 19.24 -9.84
C SER A 619 -1.42 19.84 -8.66
N GLY A 620 -0.16 19.42 -8.55
CA GLY A 620 0.86 20.00 -7.69
C GLY A 620 0.71 19.53 -6.25
N SER A 621 1.65 18.70 -5.81
CA SER A 621 1.67 18.16 -4.45
C SER A 621 1.71 19.27 -3.39
N SER A 622 1.04 19.03 -2.28
CA SER A 622 1.09 19.94 -1.13
C SER A 622 2.51 20.01 -0.55
N PRO A 623 2.86 21.09 0.19
CA PRO A 623 4.10 21.14 0.96
C PRO A 623 4.21 20.05 2.05
N PHE A 624 3.16 19.27 2.29
CA PHE A 624 3.13 18.13 3.21
C PHE A 624 3.52 16.84 2.48
N GLU A 625 2.92 16.58 1.32
CA GLU A 625 3.37 15.52 0.39
C GLU A 625 4.84 15.71 -0.06
N GLU A 626 5.26 16.95 -0.36
CA GLU A 626 6.68 17.27 -0.68
C GLU A 626 7.64 16.88 0.46
N GLN A 627 7.16 16.76 1.71
CA GLN A 627 7.93 16.32 2.88
C GLN A 627 7.80 14.81 3.15
N LYS A 628 6.62 14.21 2.91
CA LYS A 628 6.33 12.77 3.11
C LYS A 628 6.91 11.89 2.00
N PHE A 629 6.86 12.35 0.75
CA PHE A 629 7.19 11.57 -0.45
C PHE A 629 8.33 12.16 -1.30
N GLY A 630 8.54 13.49 -1.24
CA GLY A 630 9.61 14.20 -1.96
C GLY A 630 9.12 15.06 -3.13
N VAL A 631 10.06 15.55 -3.96
CA VAL A 631 9.73 16.40 -5.13
C VAL A 631 9.44 15.57 -6.38
N ASN A 632 8.14 15.40 -6.63
CA ASN A 632 7.57 14.66 -7.77
C ASN A 632 8.13 15.12 -9.13
N SER A 633 8.18 14.18 -10.09
CA SER A 633 8.69 14.41 -11.45
C SER A 633 7.56 14.39 -12.47
N GLU A 634 6.90 15.53 -12.60
CA GLU A 634 5.76 15.72 -13.50
C GLU A 634 6.14 15.59 -14.98
N TRP A 635 5.17 15.23 -15.83
CA TRP A 635 5.37 15.12 -17.27
C TRP A 635 4.15 15.52 -18.09
N LEU A 636 4.41 16.08 -19.27
CA LEU A 636 3.40 16.43 -20.28
C LEU A 636 3.72 15.71 -21.59
N GLU A 637 2.83 14.84 -22.05
CA GLU A 637 2.88 14.25 -23.40
C GLU A 637 1.93 14.98 -24.36
N VAL A 638 2.46 15.36 -25.51
CA VAL A 638 1.70 16.00 -26.60
C VAL A 638 1.75 15.20 -27.89
N SER A 639 0.61 15.11 -28.59
CA SER A 639 0.48 14.38 -29.86
C SER A 639 0.13 15.30 -31.03
N PHE A 640 0.66 14.98 -32.22
CA PHE A 640 0.62 15.87 -33.40
C PHE A 640 -0.19 15.30 -34.56
N ALA A 641 -1.00 16.16 -35.19
CA ALA A 641 -1.95 15.79 -36.24
C ALA A 641 -1.33 15.24 -37.56
N ALA A 642 -0.01 15.30 -37.74
CA ALA A 642 0.67 14.69 -38.88
C ALA A 642 2.10 14.22 -38.52
N PRO A 643 2.47 12.94 -38.77
CA PRO A 643 3.82 12.48 -38.49
C PRO A 643 4.88 13.15 -39.38
N VAL A 644 6.02 13.50 -38.80
CA VAL A 644 7.14 14.17 -39.50
C VAL A 644 8.50 13.56 -39.17
N TYR A 645 9.46 13.66 -40.10
CA TYR A 645 10.88 13.52 -39.76
C TYR A 645 11.31 14.80 -39.06
N ALA A 646 11.40 14.77 -37.73
CA ALA A 646 11.60 15.93 -36.89
C ALA A 646 13.02 16.51 -37.01
N THR A 647 13.13 17.81 -36.80
CA THR A 647 14.38 18.60 -36.89
C THR A 647 14.53 19.64 -35.77
N GLY A 648 13.48 19.83 -34.97
CA GLY A 648 13.45 20.74 -33.83
C GLY A 648 12.05 20.82 -33.24
N LEU A 649 11.97 21.36 -32.02
CA LEU A 649 10.74 21.65 -31.29
C LEU A 649 10.88 22.97 -30.53
N THR A 650 9.76 23.57 -30.16
CA THR A 650 9.68 24.70 -29.22
C THR A 650 8.56 24.43 -28.22
N ILE A 651 8.85 24.57 -26.93
CA ILE A 651 7.92 24.55 -25.81
C ILE A 651 7.78 26.01 -25.33
N TYR A 652 6.58 26.42 -24.91
CA TYR A 652 6.28 27.78 -24.48
C TYR A 652 5.89 27.78 -23.00
N GLU A 653 6.79 28.24 -22.14
CA GLU A 653 6.61 28.25 -20.68
C GLU A 653 6.06 29.61 -20.20
N THR A 654 5.08 29.61 -19.29
CA THR A 654 4.36 30.84 -18.88
C THR A 654 4.43 31.18 -17.39
N TYR A 655 4.79 30.23 -16.55
CA TYR A 655 5.03 30.42 -15.12
C TYR A 655 6.16 29.50 -14.66
N ASN A 656 6.83 29.86 -13.55
CA ASN A 656 8.03 29.23 -12.96
C ASN A 656 9.17 28.72 -13.89
N SER A 657 9.20 29.17 -15.15
CA SER A 657 10.04 28.66 -16.26
C SER A 657 11.51 28.39 -15.94
N GLY A 658 12.06 27.33 -16.52
CA GLY A 658 13.40 26.80 -16.20
C GLY A 658 13.40 25.43 -15.51
N PHE A 659 12.32 24.66 -15.67
CA PHE A 659 12.03 23.42 -14.96
C PHE A 659 12.19 22.14 -15.81
N ILE A 660 12.36 22.25 -17.13
CA ILE A 660 12.39 21.09 -18.03
C ILE A 660 13.72 20.36 -17.86
N TYR A 661 13.71 19.09 -17.44
CA TYR A 661 14.94 18.30 -17.24
C TYR A 661 15.17 17.21 -18.29
N GLN A 662 14.12 16.72 -18.95
CA GLN A 662 14.21 15.74 -20.05
C GLN A 662 13.17 16.01 -21.16
N VAL A 663 13.52 15.71 -22.42
CA VAL A 663 12.60 15.72 -23.56
C VAL A 663 12.83 14.53 -24.49
N ASP A 664 11.73 13.81 -24.76
CA ASP A 664 11.68 12.59 -25.56
C ASP A 664 10.82 12.77 -26.82
N LEU A 665 11.24 12.16 -27.94
CA LEU A 665 10.45 12.09 -29.17
C LEU A 665 9.77 10.73 -29.30
N ILE A 666 8.46 10.73 -29.53
CA ILE A 666 7.67 9.50 -29.66
C ILE A 666 7.49 9.17 -31.13
N ASP A 667 7.90 7.98 -31.56
CA ASP A 667 7.79 7.54 -32.94
C ASP A 667 6.48 6.77 -33.26
N THR A 668 6.21 6.55 -34.55
CA THR A 668 5.00 5.85 -35.05
C THR A 668 4.75 4.42 -34.55
N GLY A 669 5.65 3.85 -33.74
CA GLY A 669 5.48 2.58 -33.03
C GLY A 669 5.51 2.73 -31.51
N ASN A 670 5.19 3.92 -30.97
CA ASN A 670 5.23 4.28 -29.55
C ASN A 670 6.58 4.02 -28.87
N THR A 671 7.68 4.04 -29.63
CA THR A 671 9.03 4.03 -29.06
C THR A 671 9.43 5.46 -28.71
N TYR A 672 9.83 5.69 -27.46
CA TYR A 672 10.40 6.95 -26.98
C TYR A 672 11.88 7.06 -27.38
N HIS A 673 12.32 8.28 -27.67
CA HIS A 673 13.70 8.59 -28.04
C HIS A 673 14.15 9.88 -27.37
N THR A 674 14.83 9.77 -26.23
CA THR A 674 15.42 10.91 -25.52
C THR A 674 16.38 11.69 -26.41
N ILE A 675 16.08 12.98 -26.62
CA ILE A 675 16.89 13.88 -27.46
C ILE A 675 17.64 14.92 -26.65
N TRP A 676 17.25 15.14 -25.39
CA TRP A 676 17.85 16.14 -24.51
C TRP A 676 17.59 15.79 -23.05
N THR A 677 18.61 15.99 -22.20
CA THR A 677 18.52 15.98 -20.75
C THR A 677 19.45 17.06 -20.18
N ALA A 678 19.15 17.55 -18.96
CA ALA A 678 19.95 18.53 -18.24
C ALA A 678 20.48 17.99 -16.89
N PRO A 679 21.64 18.46 -16.41
CA PRO A 679 21.97 18.47 -14.98
C PRO A 679 21.18 19.57 -14.25
N PRO A 680 20.93 19.47 -12.92
CA PRO A 680 19.80 20.11 -12.19
C PRO A 680 19.69 21.66 -12.11
N GLU A 681 20.41 22.42 -12.93
CA GLU A 681 20.40 23.90 -12.95
C GLU A 681 20.64 24.47 -14.38
N ASN A 682 20.06 23.89 -15.45
CA ASN A 682 20.45 24.25 -16.83
C ASN A 682 19.34 24.59 -17.84
N ASP A 683 18.06 24.64 -17.44
CA ASP A 683 17.07 25.37 -18.25
C ASP A 683 17.09 26.86 -17.86
N ASP A 684 17.92 27.62 -18.58
CA ASP A 684 18.17 29.06 -18.39
C ASP A 684 17.00 29.93 -18.94
N THR A 685 15.83 29.35 -19.25
CA THR A 685 14.77 30.01 -20.05
C THR A 685 13.95 31.02 -19.22
N PRO A 686 13.90 32.32 -19.60
CA PRO A 686 13.32 33.35 -18.75
C PRO A 686 11.86 33.69 -19.12
N CYS A 687 10.95 33.47 -18.18
CA CYS A 687 9.51 33.67 -18.28
C CYS A 687 9.07 35.02 -18.93
N PRO A 688 8.21 35.01 -19.98
CA PRO A 688 7.66 33.84 -20.67
C PRO A 688 8.66 33.30 -21.71
N GLY A 689 8.79 31.98 -21.77
CA GLY A 689 9.86 31.25 -22.44
C GLY A 689 9.56 30.76 -23.87
N GLU A 690 10.63 30.37 -24.58
CA GLU A 690 10.57 29.58 -25.83
C GLU A 690 11.70 28.52 -25.78
N PHE A 691 11.62 27.54 -24.86
CA PHE A 691 12.56 26.43 -24.81
C PHE A 691 12.61 25.71 -26.16
N THR A 692 13.73 25.84 -26.89
CA THR A 692 13.81 25.48 -28.31
C THR A 692 15.00 24.56 -28.61
N LEU A 693 14.71 23.30 -28.90
CA LEU A 693 15.71 22.32 -29.33
C LEU A 693 15.78 22.25 -30.85
N ALA A 694 17.00 22.23 -31.40
CA ALA A 694 17.24 22.06 -32.83
C ALA A 694 18.26 20.94 -33.06
N PHE A 695 17.83 19.88 -33.76
CA PHE A 695 18.57 18.62 -33.87
C PHE A 695 18.69 18.14 -35.33
N SER A 696 19.40 17.03 -35.54
CA SER A 696 19.52 16.42 -36.87
C SER A 696 18.23 15.67 -37.23
N GLU A 697 17.87 15.70 -38.51
CA GLU A 697 16.67 15.02 -39.05
C GLU A 697 16.56 13.56 -38.58
N THR A 698 15.45 13.23 -37.91
CA THR A 698 15.22 11.90 -37.33
C THR A 698 15.23 10.80 -38.39
N GLY A 699 15.65 9.60 -38.01
CA GLY A 699 15.56 8.41 -38.88
C GLY A 699 14.15 7.82 -38.99
N TYR A 700 13.30 8.17 -38.02
CA TYR A 700 11.92 7.71 -37.82
C TYR A 700 10.93 8.88 -37.94
N LEU A 701 9.65 8.55 -38.08
CA LEU A 701 8.57 9.53 -38.05
C LEU A 701 8.11 9.75 -36.61
N VAL A 702 8.13 11.01 -36.16
CA VAL A 702 7.67 11.44 -34.84
C VAL A 702 6.18 11.73 -34.89
N VAL A 703 5.43 11.25 -33.89
CA VAL A 703 4.00 11.50 -33.67
C VAL A 703 3.73 12.32 -32.41
N GLY A 704 4.60 12.25 -31.40
CA GLY A 704 4.45 12.94 -30.12
C GLY A 704 5.77 13.39 -29.50
N ILE A 705 5.68 14.12 -28.40
CA ILE A 705 6.80 14.53 -27.54
C ILE A 705 6.36 14.32 -26.09
N LYS A 706 7.18 13.69 -25.24
CA LYS A 706 7.01 13.69 -23.78
C LYS A 706 8.05 14.63 -23.17
N ILE A 707 7.60 15.51 -22.29
CA ILE A 707 8.36 16.58 -21.63
C ILE A 707 8.32 16.27 -20.14
N TYR A 708 9.46 16.32 -19.45
CA TYR A 708 9.54 16.06 -18.02
C TYR A 708 10.00 17.32 -17.29
N THR A 709 9.33 17.62 -16.18
CA THR A 709 9.44 18.88 -15.41
C THR A 709 9.71 18.56 -13.94
N GLN A 710 10.60 19.34 -13.31
CA GLN A 710 10.94 19.16 -11.90
C GLN A 710 11.46 20.47 -11.30
N ILE A 711 10.62 21.18 -10.55
CA ILE A 711 11.01 22.29 -9.66
C ILE A 711 10.04 22.38 -8.47
N VAL A 712 10.43 23.09 -7.40
CA VAL A 712 9.53 23.35 -6.26
C VAL A 712 8.41 24.31 -6.68
N GLY A 713 7.18 23.80 -6.68
CA GLY A 713 5.93 24.51 -6.95
C GLY A 713 5.62 24.80 -8.42
N TYR A 714 4.32 24.70 -8.76
CA TYR A 714 3.66 24.90 -10.06
C TYR A 714 4.50 25.44 -11.24
N GLU A 715 4.76 24.56 -12.20
CA GLU A 715 5.16 24.86 -13.58
C GLU A 715 3.98 25.29 -14.47
N GLU A 716 4.25 25.91 -15.64
CA GLU A 716 3.23 26.05 -16.70
C GLU A 716 3.75 25.92 -18.14
N ILE A 717 2.99 25.25 -19.01
CA ILE A 717 3.22 25.15 -20.47
C ILE A 717 1.98 25.58 -21.29
N ASP A 718 2.09 26.69 -22.04
CA ASP A 718 1.02 27.27 -22.89
C ASP A 718 0.93 26.66 -24.30
N ALA A 719 2.02 26.06 -24.81
CA ALA A 719 2.00 25.34 -26.08
C ALA A 719 3.23 24.47 -26.32
N VAL A 720 3.08 23.47 -27.20
CA VAL A 720 4.22 22.74 -27.79
C VAL A 720 4.13 22.70 -29.32
N MET A 721 5.26 22.97 -30.00
CA MET A 721 5.39 23.02 -31.46
C MET A 721 6.49 22.07 -31.97
N LEU A 722 6.15 21.22 -32.94
CA LEU A 722 7.07 20.29 -33.61
C LEU A 722 7.37 20.74 -35.05
N GLY A 723 8.66 20.74 -35.44
CA GLY A 723 9.14 21.14 -36.76
C GLY A 723 9.91 20.03 -37.50
N GLY A 724 9.45 19.64 -38.69
CA GLY A 724 10.05 18.55 -39.46
C GLY A 724 9.64 18.47 -40.93
N LYS A 725 10.04 17.41 -41.64
CA LYS A 725 9.62 17.14 -43.02
C LYS A 725 8.48 16.12 -43.07
N ALA A 726 7.46 16.40 -43.87
CA ALA A 726 6.38 15.46 -44.13
C ALA A 726 6.84 14.26 -45.01
N PRO A 727 6.37 13.03 -44.75
CA PRO A 727 6.68 11.87 -45.58
C PRO A 727 6.12 12.01 -47.01
N THR A 728 6.92 11.65 -48.02
CA THR A 728 6.69 12.06 -49.42
C THR A 728 5.75 11.16 -50.24
N THR A 729 4.71 10.58 -49.62
CA THR A 729 3.76 9.66 -50.27
C THR A 729 2.31 10.21 -50.23
N PRO A 730 1.60 10.37 -51.38
CA PRO A 730 0.30 11.02 -51.42
C PRO A 730 -0.90 10.05 -51.40
N THR A 731 -1.93 10.38 -50.61
CA THR A 731 -3.24 9.70 -50.57
C THR A 731 -4.34 10.63 -51.14
N PRO A 732 -5.24 10.16 -52.04
CA PRO A 732 -6.16 11.05 -52.78
C PRO A 732 -7.55 11.25 -52.12
N PRO A 733 -8.21 12.42 -52.33
CA PRO A 733 -9.55 12.68 -51.81
C PRO A 733 -10.69 12.21 -52.74
N GLY A 734 -11.84 11.86 -52.16
CA GLY A 734 -13.08 11.52 -52.88
C GLY A 734 -14.33 11.98 -52.13
N ALA A 735 -15.32 12.55 -52.83
CA ALA A 735 -16.48 13.23 -52.23
C ALA A 735 -17.83 12.57 -52.56
N ALA A 736 -18.84 12.85 -51.73
CA ALA A 736 -20.14 12.18 -51.73
C ALA A 736 -21.08 12.50 -52.92
N THR A 737 -22.01 11.57 -53.22
CA THR A 737 -23.37 11.84 -53.73
C THR A 737 -24.27 10.60 -53.53
N ALA A 738 -25.61 10.75 -53.58
CA ALA A 738 -26.49 9.93 -52.73
C ALA A 738 -27.74 9.28 -53.37
N THR A 739 -28.28 8.26 -52.66
CA THR A 739 -29.66 7.68 -52.70
C THR A 739 -30.10 6.85 -53.93
N PRO A 740 -31.11 5.94 -53.82
CA PRO A 740 -32.00 5.63 -52.67
C PRO A 740 -32.06 4.13 -52.24
N MET A 741 -32.79 3.85 -51.14
CA MET A 741 -33.07 2.51 -50.56
C MET A 741 -33.83 1.56 -51.50
N PRO A 742 -33.75 0.23 -51.26
CA PRO A 742 -34.82 -0.43 -50.47
C PRO A 742 -34.32 -1.37 -49.35
N THR A 743 -35.23 -1.74 -48.44
CA THR A 743 -35.05 -2.64 -47.28
C THR A 743 -35.12 -4.14 -47.61
N GLU A 744 -34.29 -4.97 -46.97
CA GLU A 744 -34.72 -6.10 -46.10
C GLU A 744 -33.53 -6.88 -45.46
N ALA A 745 -33.78 -7.46 -44.28
CA ALA A 745 -32.97 -8.42 -43.51
C ALA A 745 -31.58 -7.98 -42.94
N PRO A 746 -31.21 -8.42 -41.72
CA PRO A 746 -29.82 -8.37 -41.24
C PRO A 746 -28.99 -9.47 -41.89
N GLU A 747 -27.68 -9.24 -42.03
CA GLU A 747 -26.73 -10.29 -42.43
C GLU A 747 -26.35 -11.19 -41.23
N LYS A 748 -25.66 -12.28 -41.53
CA LYS A 748 -25.37 -13.40 -40.62
C LYS A 748 -23.87 -13.42 -40.37
N GLU A 749 -23.47 -13.28 -39.11
CA GLU A 749 -22.04 -13.17 -38.79
C GLU A 749 -21.30 -14.49 -39.03
N VAL A 750 -20.04 -14.37 -39.41
CA VAL A 750 -19.16 -15.46 -39.85
C VAL A 750 -18.13 -15.68 -38.75
N GLY A 751 -18.07 -16.90 -38.22
CA GLY A 751 -17.43 -17.21 -36.94
C GLY A 751 -18.45 -17.57 -35.85
N ASP A 752 -19.60 -16.89 -35.81
CA ASP A 752 -20.72 -17.16 -34.87
C ASP A 752 -21.34 -18.53 -35.17
N VAL A 753 -20.89 -19.59 -34.47
CA VAL A 753 -21.44 -20.94 -34.61
C VAL A 753 -22.48 -21.27 -33.54
N ASN A 754 -22.59 -20.47 -32.48
CA ASN A 754 -23.50 -20.71 -31.36
C ASN A 754 -24.86 -19.97 -31.52
N SER A 755 -24.87 -18.85 -32.25
CA SER A 755 -25.97 -17.93 -32.56
C SER A 755 -26.43 -16.99 -31.44
N ASP A 756 -25.50 -16.54 -30.59
CA ASP A 756 -25.69 -15.44 -29.64
C ASP A 756 -25.52 -14.03 -30.26
N GLY A 757 -24.88 -13.94 -31.43
CA GLY A 757 -24.58 -12.68 -32.11
C GLY A 757 -23.21 -12.09 -31.76
N GLN A 758 -22.28 -12.92 -31.27
CA GLN A 758 -20.86 -12.59 -31.09
C GLN A 758 -19.99 -13.61 -31.83
N VAL A 759 -18.67 -13.36 -31.88
CA VAL A 759 -17.67 -14.32 -32.34
C VAL A 759 -16.57 -14.38 -31.30
N ASN A 760 -16.63 -15.35 -30.40
CA ASN A 760 -15.77 -15.38 -29.20
C ASN A 760 -15.15 -16.76 -28.94
N ALA A 761 -14.49 -16.94 -27.79
CA ALA A 761 -13.82 -18.18 -27.41
C ALA A 761 -14.77 -19.40 -27.32
N ILE A 762 -16.07 -19.19 -27.08
CA ILE A 762 -17.09 -20.25 -27.02
C ILE A 762 -17.31 -20.85 -28.42
N ASP A 763 -17.35 -20.01 -29.46
CA ASP A 763 -17.44 -20.45 -30.85
C ASP A 763 -16.20 -21.24 -31.29
N ALA A 764 -15.01 -20.73 -30.95
CA ALA A 764 -13.75 -21.42 -31.18
C ALA A 764 -13.71 -22.79 -30.46
N ALA A 765 -14.17 -22.85 -29.21
CA ALA A 765 -14.27 -24.10 -28.45
C ALA A 765 -15.27 -25.08 -29.07
N LEU A 766 -16.43 -24.61 -29.57
CA LEU A 766 -17.41 -25.44 -30.27
C LEU A 766 -16.86 -25.98 -31.60
N ILE A 767 -16.14 -25.16 -32.38
CA ILE A 767 -15.46 -25.60 -33.61
C ILE A 767 -14.38 -26.65 -33.30
N LEU A 768 -13.56 -26.43 -32.26
CA LEU A 768 -12.53 -27.37 -31.84
C LEU A 768 -13.12 -28.69 -31.33
N GLN A 769 -14.19 -28.65 -30.54
CA GLN A 769 -14.90 -29.85 -30.09
C GLN A 769 -15.56 -30.62 -31.26
N PHE A 770 -16.06 -29.91 -32.26
CA PHE A 770 -16.63 -30.53 -33.47
C PHE A 770 -15.54 -31.18 -34.34
N SER A 771 -14.42 -30.48 -34.56
CA SER A 771 -13.26 -30.99 -35.30
C SER A 771 -12.60 -32.20 -34.60
N ALA A 772 -12.52 -32.18 -33.27
CA ALA A 772 -12.08 -33.31 -32.45
C ALA A 772 -13.11 -34.47 -32.39
N GLY A 773 -14.32 -34.29 -32.93
CA GLY A 773 -15.39 -35.29 -32.92
C GLY A 773 -16.04 -35.53 -31.56
N LEU A 774 -15.86 -34.60 -30.61
CA LEU A 774 -16.48 -34.64 -29.27
C LEU A 774 -17.96 -34.27 -29.34
N ILE A 775 -18.34 -33.34 -30.23
CA ILE A 775 -19.73 -33.00 -30.57
C ILE A 775 -20.03 -33.34 -32.04
N GLY A 776 -21.27 -33.73 -32.34
CA GLY A 776 -21.68 -34.19 -33.67
C GLY A 776 -22.05 -33.09 -34.67
N SER A 777 -22.19 -31.85 -34.20
CA SER A 777 -22.50 -30.65 -34.98
C SER A 777 -22.44 -29.41 -34.08
N VAL A 778 -21.89 -28.29 -34.56
CA VAL A 778 -22.15 -26.97 -33.96
C VAL A 778 -23.57 -26.47 -34.31
N PRO A 779 -24.18 -25.55 -33.55
CA PRO A 779 -25.54 -25.05 -33.81
C PRO A 779 -25.73 -24.41 -35.20
N ASN A 780 -24.78 -23.57 -35.63
CA ASN A 780 -24.77 -22.86 -36.91
C ASN A 780 -23.52 -23.23 -37.74
N PRO A 781 -23.49 -24.44 -38.36
CA PRO A 781 -22.31 -24.90 -39.10
C PRO A 781 -22.04 -24.09 -40.36
N GLY A 782 -23.04 -23.36 -40.87
CA GLY A 782 -22.87 -22.43 -41.98
C GLY A 782 -22.24 -21.08 -41.60
N SER A 783 -21.67 -20.94 -40.40
CA SER A 783 -20.75 -19.86 -40.00
C SER A 783 -19.36 -20.38 -39.60
N ALA A 784 -19.14 -21.72 -39.53
CA ALA A 784 -17.87 -22.31 -39.12
C ALA A 784 -16.78 -22.23 -40.22
N ASP A 785 -17.19 -22.31 -41.48
CA ASP A 785 -16.34 -22.12 -42.67
C ASP A 785 -16.04 -20.63 -42.88
N VAL A 786 -15.16 -20.08 -42.03
CA VAL A 786 -14.84 -18.64 -42.02
C VAL A 786 -13.99 -18.19 -43.20
N ASN A 787 -13.24 -19.11 -43.82
CA ASN A 787 -12.37 -18.81 -44.96
C ASN A 787 -13.00 -19.16 -46.33
N ASN A 788 -14.16 -19.83 -46.34
CA ASN A 788 -14.90 -20.28 -47.52
C ASN A 788 -14.11 -21.28 -48.41
N ASP A 789 -13.26 -22.13 -47.81
CA ASP A 789 -12.60 -23.24 -48.51
C ASP A 789 -13.40 -24.55 -48.52
N GLY A 790 -14.30 -24.73 -47.55
CA GLY A 790 -15.31 -25.78 -47.51
C GLY A 790 -14.95 -27.08 -46.78
N GLU A 791 -13.94 -27.09 -45.91
CA GLU A 791 -13.66 -28.20 -44.97
C GLU A 791 -14.32 -28.06 -43.57
#